data_AF-A0A919C7L0-F1
#
_entry.id   AF-A0A919C7L0-F1
#
_cell.length_a   1.000
_cell.length_b   1.000
_cell.length_c   1.000
_cell.angle_alpha   90.00
_cell.angle_beta   90.00
_cell.angle_gamma   90.00
#
_symmetry.space_group_name_H-M   'P 1'
#
loop_
_entity.id
_entity.type
_entity.pdbx_description
1 polymer ?
#
loop_
_entity_poly.entity_id
_entity_poly.type
_entity_poly.pdbx_seq_one_letter_code
_entity_poly.pdbx_strand_id
1 'polypeptide(L)'
;MREVTGWYEDLSEAEGISQDAVRPLQKREFFDVELALTFMADHFPDEPVDCLWSMLSRYIVPRPDDAVMAGRLHRLGLLLGRYGSGSRWLRSLGEYDKLPERLRAFRRLPTRGRSEDGEAAAVRYRMRDPAALATRFELYRAVIDRPVPYASPRVTRAAEPGEVHRFTNSFTGSDEVVAIPKFEVPVELRSLPLLTSRRRRPVRLTPRMLRQAAQRMDRVLASRPDIPERNFAGRLRKVAFQPWSPEMSRFRTKPTGCSVRGLVHGIGLPNSGKTSYALIGTYAAVRRGHTVVLVLPSVSDCLQKTALFRALGVKAVPIFGTGSRFTHASGYWRGVLADHAPAFPSVADVAADYVSCNCLLEPFRDAPGGKRPPLPVKDFPCREKLLDADDKQYNCPLLAICPVHRAEQEMAGADVWLTTPQALLVSWAQPVHARLRWLEAVQHWADLLIVDEADKVQQTLDDEFLQSQVLVAQGGSWWDQEVITAQNSLRATGRRPLEDRRAMEYYRFKGKADDEVNLLYNALLEPDKDGGSARLRKHLHETYFSGHSLFNDLARLLHGLSPNGEGPQEQEEKALEYYRKNFETFVFHTFDPVTGPLQAIVPDLENPALSEEELRKRVDAWLIEHASAAGGPEAERKLGRYLPFARHLLRAAYHTSLLGSSYLRMATIRPAVEPLQVIEFHTNARCARPRTPMWQTICRCIRGGQPVEVYFCDPAFAPRHARNDTAADTANTSILLAMERALRGKIRPSEPLDERDRAAAEVLYELMLQCLENMDWEQ
;
A
#
# COMPACT_ATOMS: atom_id res chain seq x y z
N MET A 1 6.84 -3.22 14.81
CA MET A 1 6.00 -4.36 15.24
C MET A 1 5.69 -4.20 16.71
N ARG A 2 4.41 -4.25 17.05
CA ARG A 2 3.93 -4.03 18.41
C ARG A 2 3.83 -5.34 19.16
N GLU A 3 4.06 -5.28 20.46
CA GLU A 3 3.70 -6.36 21.38
C GLU A 3 2.18 -6.23 21.60
N VAL A 4 1.43 -7.25 21.18
CA VAL A 4 -0.05 -7.22 21.12
C VAL A 4 -0.66 -8.43 21.83
N THR A 5 0.16 -9.20 22.55
CA THR A 5 -0.21 -10.47 23.17
C THR A 5 -0.09 -10.42 24.68
N GLY A 6 0.95 -9.77 25.22
CA GLY A 6 1.22 -9.74 26.65
C GLY A 6 0.10 -9.10 27.49
N TRP A 7 -0.65 -8.15 26.93
CA TRP A 7 -1.69 -7.44 27.69
C TRP A 7 -2.83 -8.34 28.21
N TYR A 8 -3.14 -9.44 27.51
CA TYR A 8 -4.20 -10.37 27.95
C TYR A 8 -3.63 -11.59 28.69
N GLU A 9 -2.32 -11.86 28.60
CA GLU A 9 -1.69 -12.99 29.29
C GLU A 9 -1.74 -12.78 30.79
N ASP A 10 -1.36 -11.60 31.26
CA ASP A 10 -1.48 -11.17 32.66
C ASP A 10 -2.94 -11.30 33.16
N LEU A 11 -3.91 -10.93 32.31
CA LEU A 11 -5.35 -11.03 32.61
C LEU A 11 -5.81 -12.50 32.64
N SER A 12 -5.35 -13.32 31.70
CA SER A 12 -5.69 -14.75 31.64
C SER A 12 -5.16 -15.50 32.85
N GLU A 13 -3.98 -15.13 33.34
CA GLU A 13 -3.35 -15.74 34.52
C GLU A 13 -4.02 -15.27 35.81
N ALA A 14 -4.18 -13.95 35.99
CA ALA A 14 -4.83 -13.38 37.17
C ALA A 14 -6.25 -13.92 37.40
N GLU A 15 -6.96 -14.18 36.31
CA GLU A 15 -8.35 -14.61 36.34
C GLU A 15 -8.54 -16.12 36.14
N GLY A 16 -7.45 -16.89 35.96
CA GLY A 16 -7.50 -18.35 35.86
C GLY A 16 -8.29 -18.93 34.68
N ILE A 17 -8.47 -18.17 33.59
CA ILE A 17 -9.24 -18.64 32.42
C ILE A 17 -8.44 -19.73 31.70
N SER A 18 -8.97 -20.95 31.65
CA SER A 18 -8.39 -22.05 30.86
C SER A 18 -8.79 -21.96 29.38
N GLN A 19 -7.98 -22.53 28.49
CA GLN A 19 -8.30 -22.56 27.06
C GLN A 19 -9.58 -23.37 26.78
N ASP A 20 -9.88 -24.39 27.60
CA ASP A 20 -11.07 -25.21 27.45
C ASP A 20 -12.36 -24.47 27.82
N ALA A 21 -12.30 -23.52 28.76
CA ALA A 21 -13.46 -22.73 29.17
C ALA A 21 -14.00 -21.79 28.07
N VAL A 22 -13.13 -21.38 27.14
CA VAL A 22 -13.44 -20.40 26.08
C VAL A 22 -13.51 -21.03 24.69
N ARG A 23 -13.42 -22.36 24.57
CA ARG A 23 -13.65 -23.03 23.28
C ARG A 23 -15.06 -22.74 22.76
N PRO A 24 -15.23 -22.55 21.44
CA PRO A 24 -14.24 -22.81 20.38
C PRO A 24 -13.28 -21.63 20.09
N LEU A 25 -13.40 -20.50 20.79
CA LEU A 25 -12.47 -19.39 20.64
C LEU A 25 -11.10 -19.73 21.24
N GLN A 26 -10.04 -19.19 20.65
CA GLN A 26 -8.76 -19.09 21.33
C GLN A 26 -8.87 -18.06 22.47
N LYS A 27 -8.14 -18.24 23.58
CA LYS A 27 -8.11 -17.28 24.70
C LYS A 27 -7.97 -15.84 24.24
N ARG A 28 -7.02 -15.60 23.34
CA ARG A 28 -6.80 -14.28 22.74
C ARG A 28 -8.05 -13.72 22.07
N GLU A 29 -8.76 -14.53 21.30
CA GLU A 29 -9.94 -14.07 20.55
C GLU A 29 -11.11 -13.74 21.49
N PHE A 30 -11.24 -14.43 22.62
CA PHE A 30 -12.19 -14.08 23.66
C PHE A 30 -11.93 -12.67 24.22
N PHE A 31 -10.69 -12.39 24.63
CA PHE A 31 -10.31 -11.08 25.16
C PHE A 31 -10.36 -9.98 24.10
N ASP A 32 -9.96 -10.27 22.87
CA ASP A 32 -10.04 -9.34 21.76
C ASP A 32 -11.50 -8.90 21.48
N VAL A 33 -12.46 -9.84 21.53
CA VAL A 33 -13.89 -9.54 21.35
C VAL A 33 -14.43 -8.66 22.48
N GLU A 34 -14.11 -8.97 23.72
CA GLU A 34 -14.60 -8.17 24.85
C GLU A 34 -13.94 -6.78 24.90
N LEU A 35 -12.67 -6.65 24.53
CA LEU A 35 -12.00 -5.36 24.38
C LEU A 35 -12.71 -4.49 23.33
N ALA A 36 -13.01 -5.07 22.17
CA ALA A 36 -13.75 -4.43 21.10
C ALA A 36 -15.16 -3.99 21.52
N LEU A 37 -15.92 -4.88 22.17
CA LEU A 37 -17.28 -4.58 22.63
C LEU A 37 -17.28 -3.53 23.76
N THR A 38 -16.26 -3.52 24.62
CA THR A 38 -16.09 -2.49 25.65
C THR A 38 -15.84 -1.13 25.03
N PHE A 39 -14.96 -1.06 24.03
CA PHE A 39 -14.72 0.17 23.28
C PHE A 39 -16.01 0.69 22.61
N MET A 40 -16.77 -0.19 21.94
CA MET A 40 -18.05 0.18 21.32
C MET A 40 -19.07 0.65 22.37
N ALA A 41 -19.20 -0.04 23.50
CA ALA A 41 -20.14 0.34 24.55
C ALA A 41 -19.81 1.70 25.21
N ASP A 42 -18.52 1.99 25.41
CA ASP A 42 -18.08 3.23 26.08
C ASP A 42 -18.13 4.45 25.15
N HIS A 43 -17.97 4.28 23.83
CA HIS A 43 -17.81 5.40 22.89
C HIS A 43 -18.89 5.50 21.81
N PHE A 44 -19.51 4.39 21.43
CA PHE A 44 -20.48 4.26 20.35
C PHE A 44 -21.65 3.32 20.73
N PRO A 45 -22.37 3.58 21.84
CA PRO A 45 -23.36 2.65 22.39
C PRO A 45 -24.57 2.40 21.46
N ASP A 46 -24.87 3.36 20.59
CA ASP A 46 -26.02 3.30 19.68
C ASP A 46 -25.67 2.70 18.31
N GLU A 47 -24.39 2.56 18.00
CA GLU A 47 -23.91 2.05 16.72
C GLU A 47 -23.94 0.52 16.67
N PRO A 48 -24.17 -0.08 15.49
CA PRO A 48 -24.13 -1.52 15.34
C PRO A 48 -22.68 -2.01 15.40
N VAL A 49 -22.43 -3.14 16.07
CA VAL A 49 -21.05 -3.59 16.34
C VAL A 49 -20.35 -4.12 15.09
N ASP A 50 -21.09 -4.44 14.04
CA ASP A 50 -20.56 -4.85 12.75
C ASP A 50 -19.82 -3.72 12.01
N CYS A 51 -20.03 -2.44 12.36
CA CYS A 51 -19.27 -1.34 11.78
C CYS A 51 -17.81 -1.30 12.27
N LEU A 52 -17.48 -1.96 13.40
CA LEU A 52 -16.17 -1.85 14.05
C LEU A 52 -15.00 -2.17 13.10
N TRP A 53 -15.13 -3.20 12.24
CA TRP A 53 -14.04 -3.56 11.33
C TRP A 53 -13.65 -2.41 10.39
N SER A 54 -14.61 -1.56 10.01
CA SER A 54 -14.39 -0.38 9.15
C SER A 54 -13.63 0.72 9.89
N MET A 55 -13.83 0.85 11.21
CA MET A 55 -13.08 1.76 12.08
C MET A 55 -11.65 1.24 12.32
N LEU A 56 -11.49 -0.06 12.59
CA LEU A 56 -10.18 -0.70 12.80
C LEU A 56 -9.30 -0.65 11.54
N SER A 57 -9.93 -0.81 10.37
CA SER A 57 -9.27 -0.67 9.06
C SER A 57 -9.10 0.78 8.61
N ARG A 58 -9.62 1.75 9.39
CA ARG A 58 -9.56 3.20 9.14
C ARG A 58 -10.23 3.64 7.85
N TYR A 59 -11.18 2.85 7.34
CA TYR A 59 -12.07 3.31 6.28
C TYR A 59 -13.03 4.38 6.81
N ILE A 60 -13.49 4.23 8.06
CA ILE A 60 -14.28 5.23 8.78
C ILE A 60 -13.44 5.79 9.92
N VAL A 61 -13.33 7.11 9.99
CA VAL A 61 -12.66 7.83 11.08
C VAL A 61 -13.73 8.60 11.85
N PRO A 62 -14.36 8.01 12.86
CA PRO A 62 -15.36 8.71 13.65
C PRO A 62 -14.70 9.83 14.46
N ARG A 63 -15.32 11.01 14.48
CA ARG A 63 -14.82 12.23 15.16
C ARG A 63 -13.37 12.59 14.73
N PRO A 64 -13.15 12.94 13.45
CA PRO A 64 -11.81 13.18 12.89
C PRO A 64 -10.99 14.24 13.66
N ASP A 65 -11.65 15.25 14.23
CA ASP A 65 -11.00 16.34 14.96
C ASP A 65 -10.64 15.99 16.42
N ASP A 66 -11.13 14.85 16.93
CA ASP A 66 -10.83 14.39 18.29
C ASP A 66 -9.52 13.57 18.30
N ALA A 67 -8.41 14.28 18.57
CA ALA A 67 -7.08 13.67 18.63
C ALA A 67 -6.97 12.54 19.68
N VAL A 68 -7.75 12.61 20.77
CA VAL A 68 -7.75 11.56 21.81
C VAL A 68 -8.44 10.31 21.26
N MET A 69 -9.61 10.45 20.65
CA MET A 69 -10.33 9.35 20.02
C MET A 69 -9.53 8.73 18.87
N ALA A 70 -8.93 9.55 18.00
CA ALA A 70 -8.04 9.08 16.94
C ALA A 70 -6.85 8.27 17.49
N GLY A 71 -6.30 8.69 18.64
CA GLY A 71 -5.26 7.96 19.37
C GLY A 71 -5.75 6.61 19.91
N ARG A 72 -6.94 6.56 20.50
CA ARG A 72 -7.55 5.32 21.00
C ARG A 72 -7.85 4.33 19.87
N LEU A 73 -8.48 4.78 18.79
CA LEU A 73 -8.75 3.98 17.60
C LEU A 73 -7.46 3.46 16.95
N HIS A 74 -6.38 4.26 16.95
CA HIS A 74 -5.08 3.79 16.50
C HIS A 74 -4.58 2.58 17.30
N ARG A 75 -4.62 2.69 18.64
CA ARG A 75 -4.16 1.63 19.54
C ARG A 75 -5.04 0.40 19.43
N LEU A 76 -6.36 0.59 19.38
CA LEU A 76 -7.31 -0.49 19.15
C LEU A 76 -7.04 -1.21 17.82
N GLY A 77 -6.80 -0.47 16.74
CA GLY A 77 -6.41 -1.03 15.44
C GLY A 77 -5.07 -1.79 15.46
N LEU A 78 -4.11 -1.38 16.30
CA LEU A 78 -2.86 -2.13 16.50
C LEU A 78 -3.07 -3.44 17.25
N LEU A 79 -3.87 -3.43 18.32
CA LEU A 79 -4.17 -4.60 19.15
C LEU A 79 -5.04 -5.61 18.40
N LEU A 80 -6.08 -5.10 17.75
CA LEU A 80 -7.15 -5.85 17.09
C LEU A 80 -6.98 -5.92 15.57
N GLY A 81 -5.77 -5.73 15.04
CA GLY A 81 -5.52 -5.65 13.59
C GLY A 81 -6.04 -6.85 12.78
N ARG A 82 -6.16 -8.03 13.40
CA ARG A 82 -6.77 -9.23 12.80
C ARG A 82 -8.25 -9.05 12.45
N TYR A 83 -8.95 -8.13 13.10
CA TYR A 83 -10.37 -7.82 12.91
C TYR A 83 -10.60 -6.65 11.94
N GLY A 84 -9.56 -6.20 11.23
CA GLY A 84 -9.73 -5.28 10.10
C GLY A 84 -10.51 -5.87 8.91
N SER A 85 -10.91 -7.14 8.98
CA SER A 85 -11.80 -7.83 8.04
C SER A 85 -13.14 -8.10 8.71
N GLY A 86 -14.25 -7.57 8.17
CA GLY A 86 -15.59 -7.74 8.74
C GLY A 86 -15.98 -9.20 8.95
N SER A 87 -15.66 -10.05 7.97
CA SER A 87 -15.73 -11.51 8.03
C SER A 87 -15.22 -12.15 9.33
N ARG A 88 -13.97 -11.87 9.71
CA ARG A 88 -13.32 -12.46 10.88
C ARG A 88 -13.93 -11.95 12.17
N TRP A 89 -14.29 -10.66 12.19
CA TRP A 89 -14.98 -10.03 13.30
C TRP A 89 -16.34 -10.66 13.57
N LEU A 90 -17.20 -10.77 12.55
CA LEU A 90 -18.52 -11.37 12.66
C LEU A 90 -18.46 -12.84 13.09
N ARG A 91 -17.46 -13.60 12.60
CA ARG A 91 -17.23 -14.98 13.04
C ARG A 91 -16.90 -15.04 14.53
N SER A 92 -15.93 -14.26 15.01
CA SER A 92 -15.55 -14.28 16.42
C SER A 92 -16.69 -13.82 17.35
N LEU A 93 -17.55 -12.88 16.91
CA LEU A 93 -18.79 -12.55 17.62
C LEU A 93 -19.77 -13.73 17.69
N GLY A 94 -19.95 -14.45 16.58
CA GLY A 94 -20.83 -15.63 16.53
C GLY A 94 -20.34 -16.77 17.42
N GLU A 95 -19.03 -17.03 17.48
CA GLU A 95 -18.46 -18.01 18.41
C GLU A 95 -18.52 -17.53 19.86
N TYR A 96 -18.32 -16.23 20.10
CA TYR A 96 -18.50 -15.63 21.41
C TYR A 96 -19.94 -15.80 21.90
N ASP A 97 -20.95 -15.65 21.04
CA ASP A 97 -22.36 -15.84 21.40
C ASP A 97 -22.69 -17.25 21.93
N LYS A 98 -21.92 -18.27 21.53
CA LYS A 98 -22.08 -19.67 21.95
C LYS A 98 -21.50 -19.96 23.34
N LEU A 99 -20.67 -19.06 23.88
CA LEU A 99 -20.05 -19.27 25.19
C LEU A 99 -21.08 -19.21 26.34
N PRO A 100 -20.82 -19.94 27.45
CA PRO A 100 -21.66 -19.88 28.63
C PRO A 100 -21.89 -18.45 29.11
N GLU A 101 -23.14 -18.13 29.43
CA GLU A 101 -23.56 -16.77 29.83
C GLU A 101 -22.77 -16.23 31.02
N ARG A 102 -22.32 -17.09 31.93
CA ARG A 102 -21.50 -16.74 33.11
C ARG A 102 -20.12 -16.17 32.77
N LEU A 103 -19.57 -16.46 31.59
CA LEU A 103 -18.25 -16.00 31.17
C LEU A 103 -18.31 -14.68 30.40
N ARG A 104 -19.42 -14.43 29.71
CA ARG A 104 -19.58 -13.31 28.77
C ARG A 104 -19.88 -12.00 29.49
N ALA A 105 -19.05 -10.99 29.27
CA ALA A 105 -19.31 -9.60 29.68
C ALA A 105 -20.45 -8.94 28.90
N PHE A 106 -20.83 -9.50 27.74
CA PHE A 106 -21.76 -8.88 26.80
C PHE A 106 -22.84 -9.85 26.38
N ARG A 107 -24.08 -9.36 26.32
CA ARG A 107 -25.21 -10.09 25.76
C ARG A 107 -25.68 -9.43 24.49
N ARG A 108 -25.87 -10.23 23.45
CA ARG A 108 -26.50 -9.81 22.21
C ARG A 108 -27.95 -9.40 22.45
N LEU A 109 -28.33 -8.23 21.95
CA LEU A 109 -29.71 -7.75 22.01
C LEU A 109 -30.55 -8.41 20.88
N PRO A 110 -31.85 -8.68 21.12
CA PRO A 110 -32.74 -9.16 20.07
C PRO A 110 -32.80 -8.13 18.94
N THR A 111 -32.51 -8.57 17.72
CA THR A 111 -32.66 -7.75 16.53
C THR A 111 -34.15 -7.61 16.20
N ARG A 112 -34.71 -6.40 16.33
CA ARG A 112 -36.11 -6.12 15.96
C ARG A 112 -36.22 -5.96 14.44
N GLY A 113 -36.93 -6.88 13.79
CA GLY A 113 -37.46 -6.73 12.42
C GLY A 113 -36.41 -6.72 11.29
N ARG A 114 -36.82 -7.10 10.07
CA ARG A 114 -36.09 -6.71 8.85
C ARG A 114 -36.26 -5.20 8.66
N SER A 115 -35.26 -4.50 8.13
CA SER A 115 -35.49 -3.14 7.63
C SER A 115 -36.54 -3.17 6.51
N GLU A 116 -37.20 -2.03 6.23
CA GLU A 116 -38.13 -1.90 5.10
C GLU A 116 -37.46 -2.27 3.76
N ASP A 117 -36.12 -2.19 3.69
CA ASP A 117 -35.28 -2.55 2.54
C ASP A 117 -34.80 -4.02 2.51
N GLY A 118 -35.23 -4.86 3.44
CA GLY A 118 -34.88 -6.28 3.48
C GLY A 118 -33.45 -6.60 3.93
N GLU A 119 -32.73 -5.64 4.51
CA GLU A 119 -31.38 -5.85 5.05
C GLU A 119 -31.41 -6.51 6.44
N ALA A 120 -30.34 -7.25 6.75
CA ALA A 120 -30.20 -7.93 8.04
C ALA A 120 -30.15 -6.91 9.18
N ALA A 121 -30.96 -7.14 10.20
CA ALA A 121 -31.08 -6.24 11.34
C ALA A 121 -29.73 -6.01 12.04
N ALA A 122 -29.47 -4.74 12.42
CA ALA A 122 -28.26 -4.27 13.08
C ALA A 122 -27.92 -5.06 14.36
N VAL A 123 -26.73 -5.67 14.41
CA VAL A 123 -26.28 -6.44 15.59
C VAL A 123 -25.81 -5.49 16.68
N ARG A 124 -26.44 -5.57 17.86
CA ARG A 124 -26.09 -4.76 19.04
C ARG A 124 -25.81 -5.65 20.25
N TYR A 125 -24.91 -5.18 21.11
CA TYR A 125 -24.56 -5.83 22.38
C TYR A 125 -24.77 -4.87 23.54
N ARG A 126 -25.18 -5.41 24.68
CA ARG A 126 -25.26 -4.66 25.93
C ARG A 126 -24.30 -5.26 26.94
N MET A 127 -23.52 -4.39 27.57
CA MET A 127 -22.64 -4.75 28.69
C MET A 127 -23.48 -5.26 29.86
N ARG A 128 -22.96 -6.27 30.55
CA ARG A 128 -23.51 -6.83 31.78
C ARG A 128 -22.50 -6.72 32.89
N ASP A 129 -23.00 -6.81 34.11
CA ASP A 129 -22.16 -7.12 35.26
C ASP A 129 -21.89 -8.64 35.26
N PRO A 130 -20.67 -9.09 34.95
CA PRO A 130 -20.39 -10.51 34.83
C PRO A 130 -20.13 -11.12 36.21
N ALA A 131 -20.72 -12.28 36.48
CA ALA A 131 -20.54 -12.98 37.76
C ALA A 131 -19.11 -13.47 38.03
N ALA A 132 -18.27 -13.52 36.99
CA ALA A 132 -16.83 -13.78 37.05
C ALA A 132 -16.11 -12.70 36.24
N LEU A 133 -14.83 -12.43 36.55
CA LEU A 133 -13.97 -11.52 35.79
C LEU A 133 -14.45 -10.05 35.83
N ALA A 134 -14.96 -9.56 36.95
CA ALA A 134 -15.56 -8.22 37.04
C ALA A 134 -14.56 -7.07 36.81
N THR A 135 -13.27 -7.27 37.13
CA THR A 135 -12.24 -6.22 37.06
C THR A 135 -11.68 -5.97 35.66
N ARG A 136 -11.98 -6.86 34.69
CA ARG A 136 -11.41 -6.81 33.33
C ARG A 136 -11.72 -5.53 32.55
N PHE A 137 -12.84 -4.86 32.82
CA PHE A 137 -13.21 -3.63 32.10
C PHE A 137 -12.27 -2.46 32.40
N GLU A 138 -11.77 -2.36 33.64
CA GLU A 138 -10.78 -1.35 34.01
C GLU A 138 -9.48 -1.57 33.23
N LEU A 139 -9.08 -2.84 33.08
CA LEU A 139 -7.93 -3.23 32.29
C LEU A 139 -8.14 -2.96 30.80
N TYR A 140 -9.29 -3.30 30.23
CA TYR A 140 -9.63 -2.99 28.83
C TYR A 140 -9.50 -1.49 28.53
N ARG A 141 -10.09 -0.64 29.40
CA ARG A 141 -9.98 0.82 29.28
C ARG A 141 -8.54 1.28 29.43
N ALA A 142 -7.80 0.76 30.40
CA ALA A 142 -6.40 1.10 30.62
C ALA A 142 -5.51 0.71 29.42
N VAL A 143 -5.76 -0.44 28.79
CA VAL A 143 -5.02 -0.92 27.61
C VAL A 143 -5.26 -0.02 26.40
N ILE A 144 -6.50 0.45 26.19
CA ILE A 144 -6.84 1.40 25.11
C ILE A 144 -6.19 2.77 25.35
N ASP A 145 -6.05 3.18 26.60
CA ASP A 145 -5.47 4.47 26.97
C ASP A 145 -3.94 4.49 27.03
N ARG A 146 -3.27 3.33 27.08
CA ARG A 146 -1.82 3.22 27.11
C ARG A 146 -1.21 3.01 25.71
N PRO A 147 -0.05 3.60 25.38
CA PRO A 147 0.66 3.31 24.14
C PRO A 147 1.03 1.83 24.05
N VAL A 148 0.72 1.18 22.91
CA VAL A 148 1.07 -0.22 22.69
C VAL A 148 2.60 -0.37 22.59
N PRO A 149 3.25 -1.19 23.45
CA PRO A 149 4.70 -1.33 23.44
C PRO A 149 5.22 -1.95 22.14
N TYR A 150 6.50 -1.71 21.84
CA TYR A 150 7.15 -2.42 20.74
C TYR A 150 7.55 -3.83 21.20
N ALA A 151 7.48 -4.79 20.28
CA ALA A 151 7.99 -6.13 20.56
C ALA A 151 9.53 -6.09 20.72
N SER A 152 10.05 -6.88 21.65
CA SER A 152 11.48 -7.09 21.82
C SER A 152 12.10 -7.80 20.59
N PRO A 153 13.40 -7.62 20.31
CA PRO A 153 14.11 -8.46 19.35
C PRO A 153 14.01 -9.95 19.73
N ARG A 154 13.95 -10.87 18.76
CA ARG A 154 13.76 -12.30 19.05
C ARG A 154 15.01 -12.95 19.65
N VAL A 155 16.18 -12.60 19.11
CA VAL A 155 17.48 -13.09 19.60
C VAL A 155 18.41 -11.91 19.79
N THR A 156 18.94 -11.77 21.00
CA THR A 156 19.91 -10.73 21.36
C THR A 156 21.31 -11.29 21.59
N ARG A 157 21.45 -12.58 21.96
CA ARG A 157 22.74 -13.20 22.25
C ARG A 157 23.57 -13.42 20.98
N ALA A 158 24.84 -13.02 21.02
CA ALA A 158 25.82 -13.35 20.01
C ALA A 158 26.41 -14.74 20.27
N ALA A 159 26.78 -15.46 19.22
CA ALA A 159 27.54 -16.71 19.31
C ALA A 159 28.94 -16.43 19.89
N GLU A 160 29.48 -17.37 20.65
CA GLU A 160 30.78 -17.18 21.30
C GLU A 160 31.94 -17.45 20.32
N PRO A 161 32.98 -16.59 20.29
CA PRO A 161 34.17 -16.85 19.49
C PRO A 161 34.83 -18.18 19.86
N GLY A 162 35.18 -19.00 18.85
CA GLY A 162 35.76 -20.34 19.05
C GLY A 162 34.77 -21.48 19.00
N GLU A 163 33.46 -21.21 19.00
CA GLU A 163 32.42 -22.24 18.90
C GLU A 163 32.07 -22.56 17.44
N VAL A 164 31.49 -23.75 17.26
CA VAL A 164 31.03 -24.25 15.96
C VAL A 164 29.52 -24.14 15.89
N HIS A 165 29.02 -23.57 14.80
CA HIS A 165 27.60 -23.31 14.62
C HIS A 165 27.08 -23.80 13.27
N ARG A 166 25.80 -24.14 13.34
CA ARG A 166 24.77 -24.31 12.32
C ARG A 166 24.34 -23.15 11.46
N PHE A 167 24.17 -23.27 10.15
CA PHE A 167 23.20 -22.42 9.44
C PHE A 167 22.73 -23.04 8.11
N THR A 168 21.57 -22.63 7.63
CA THR A 168 21.00 -23.17 6.39
C THR A 168 21.40 -22.34 5.16
N ASN A 169 21.93 -23.00 4.13
CA ASN A 169 22.17 -22.39 2.82
C ASN A 169 20.97 -22.66 1.91
N SER A 170 20.26 -21.59 1.52
CA SER A 170 19.04 -21.74 0.69
C SER A 170 19.34 -22.12 -0.77
N PHE A 171 20.57 -21.91 -1.25
CA PHE A 171 20.97 -22.25 -2.60
C PHE A 171 21.21 -23.75 -2.78
N THR A 172 21.78 -24.41 -1.77
CA THR A 172 22.03 -25.86 -1.76
C THR A 172 20.92 -26.65 -1.07
N GLY A 173 20.10 -25.99 -0.24
CA GLY A 173 19.09 -26.63 0.60
C GLY A 173 19.70 -27.45 1.75
N SER A 174 20.98 -27.23 2.07
CA SER A 174 21.72 -27.97 3.10
C SER A 174 22.04 -27.10 4.31
N ASP A 175 22.06 -27.72 5.49
CA ASP A 175 22.70 -27.12 6.66
C ASP A 175 24.22 -27.21 6.50
N GLU A 176 24.90 -26.07 6.65
CA GLU A 176 26.35 -25.91 6.60
C GLU A 176 26.86 -25.55 7.99
N VAL A 177 28.15 -25.81 8.22
CA VAL A 177 28.79 -25.57 9.52
C VAL A 177 29.78 -24.42 9.39
N VAL A 178 29.89 -23.59 10.41
CA VAL A 178 30.88 -22.51 10.49
C VAL A 178 31.61 -22.58 11.81
N ALA A 179 32.95 -22.64 11.75
CA ALA A 179 33.81 -22.60 12.93
C ALA A 179 34.20 -21.15 13.22
N ILE A 180 33.57 -20.51 14.20
CA ILE A 180 33.85 -19.10 14.48
C ILE A 180 35.27 -18.99 15.03
N PRO A 181 36.16 -18.18 14.42
CA PRO A 181 37.52 -18.04 14.92
C PRO A 181 37.54 -17.51 16.36
N LYS A 182 38.57 -17.85 17.13
CA LYS A 182 38.80 -17.22 18.44
C LYS A 182 39.34 -15.81 18.21
N PHE A 183 38.64 -14.81 18.71
CA PHE A 183 39.06 -13.41 18.72
C PHE A 183 38.43 -12.69 19.90
N GLU A 184 39.03 -11.58 20.32
CA GLU A 184 38.40 -10.69 21.30
C GLU A 184 37.28 -9.90 20.63
N VAL A 185 36.07 -10.00 21.16
CA VAL A 185 34.92 -9.23 20.66
C VAL A 185 35.22 -7.74 20.89
N PRO A 186 35.53 -6.96 19.84
CA PRO A 186 36.22 -5.68 20.06
C PRO A 186 35.31 -4.62 20.69
N VAL A 187 34.02 -4.63 20.33
CA VAL A 187 33.02 -3.62 20.71
C VAL A 187 31.61 -4.19 20.54
N GLU A 188 30.68 -3.87 21.45
CA GLU A 188 29.25 -4.09 21.21
C GLU A 188 28.69 -3.13 20.15
N LEU A 189 27.82 -3.65 19.26
CA LEU A 189 27.16 -2.82 18.25
C LEU A 189 26.23 -1.80 18.93
N ARG A 190 26.57 -0.51 18.82
CA ARG A 190 25.77 0.59 19.40
C ARG A 190 24.38 0.63 18.77
N SER A 191 23.35 0.45 19.59
CA SER A 191 21.95 0.47 19.19
C SER A 191 21.29 1.83 19.40
N LEU A 192 20.23 2.10 18.65
CA LEU A 192 19.32 3.22 18.90
C LEU A 192 18.38 2.87 20.06
N PRO A 193 18.37 3.66 21.16
CA PRO A 193 17.47 3.43 22.28
C PRO A 193 16.05 3.89 21.94
N LEU A 194 15.04 3.10 22.32
CA LEU A 194 13.64 3.51 22.23
C LEU A 194 13.39 4.77 23.06
N LEU A 195 12.80 5.79 22.44
CA LEU A 195 12.43 7.02 23.14
C LEU A 195 11.05 6.85 23.78
N THR A 196 10.96 7.11 25.08
CA THR A 196 9.70 7.08 25.84
C THR A 196 8.80 8.28 25.55
N SER A 197 9.38 9.40 25.12
CA SER A 197 8.65 10.60 24.69
C SER A 197 9.33 11.25 23.48
N ARG A 198 8.52 11.81 22.58
CA ARG A 198 9.00 12.51 21.38
C ARG A 198 9.16 13.99 21.67
N ARG A 199 10.34 14.55 21.41
CA ARG A 199 10.55 16.01 21.38
C ARG A 199 10.97 16.42 19.97
N ARG A 200 10.00 16.85 19.15
CA ARG A 200 10.30 17.40 17.82
C ARG A 200 10.68 18.87 17.95
N ARG A 201 11.90 19.23 17.55
CA ARG A 201 12.33 20.63 17.50
C ARG A 201 11.91 21.20 16.14
N PRO A 202 11.14 22.31 16.09
CA PRO A 202 10.82 22.96 14.82
C PRO A 202 12.10 23.31 14.07
N VAL A 203 12.17 22.96 12.78
CA VAL A 203 13.34 23.27 11.95
C VAL A 203 13.08 24.58 11.23
N ARG A 204 13.83 25.62 11.61
CA ARG A 204 13.74 26.96 11.00
C ARG A 204 14.94 27.23 10.11
N LEU A 205 14.69 27.35 8.81
CA LEU A 205 15.69 27.65 7.78
C LEU A 205 15.46 29.06 7.23
N THR A 206 16.39 29.98 7.46
CA THR A 206 16.31 31.34 6.90
C THR A 206 17.04 31.44 5.57
N PRO A 207 16.70 32.39 4.67
CA PRO A 207 17.44 32.59 3.42
C PRO A 207 18.92 32.90 3.65
N ARG A 208 19.25 33.57 4.78
CA ARG A 208 20.65 33.80 5.16
C ARG A 208 21.37 32.49 5.46
N MET A 209 20.74 31.60 6.22
CA MET A 209 21.32 30.30 6.57
C MET A 209 21.55 29.42 5.34
N LEU A 210 20.56 29.36 4.44
CA LEU A 210 20.67 28.59 3.19
C LEU A 210 21.79 29.12 2.30
N ARG A 211 21.92 30.45 2.15
CA ARG A 211 23.02 31.07 1.40
C ARG A 211 24.39 30.75 2.00
N GLN A 212 24.52 30.84 3.32
CA GLN A 212 25.76 30.50 4.02
C GLN A 212 26.11 29.01 3.86
N ALA A 213 25.11 28.13 3.98
CA ALA A 213 25.27 26.69 3.75
C ALA A 213 25.75 26.41 2.31
N ALA A 214 25.07 26.96 1.30
CA ALA A 214 25.40 26.76 -0.11
C ALA A 214 26.83 27.25 -0.44
N GLN A 215 27.21 28.44 0.03
CA GLN A 215 28.56 28.98 -0.14
C GLN A 215 29.62 28.10 0.51
N ARG A 216 29.32 27.56 1.70
CA ARG A 216 30.24 26.66 2.41
C ARG A 216 30.38 25.32 1.68
N MET A 217 29.28 24.76 1.20
CA MET A 217 29.29 23.53 0.40
C MET A 217 30.18 23.70 -0.84
N ASP A 218 30.00 24.79 -1.60
CA ASP A 218 30.83 25.08 -2.78
C ASP A 218 32.33 25.23 -2.42
N ARG A 219 32.66 25.88 -1.29
CA ARG A 219 34.05 26.01 -0.84
C ARG A 219 34.70 24.66 -0.47
N VAL A 220 33.99 23.80 0.25
CA VAL A 220 34.51 22.48 0.65
C VAL A 220 34.65 21.57 -0.56
N LEU A 221 33.70 21.62 -1.49
CA LEU A 221 33.69 20.78 -2.68
C LEU A 221 34.70 21.23 -3.75
N ALA A 222 35.22 22.45 -3.67
CA ALA A 222 36.29 22.93 -4.55
C ALA A 222 37.55 22.04 -4.49
N SER A 223 37.84 21.42 -3.33
CA SER A 223 38.96 20.50 -3.15
C SER A 223 38.62 19.03 -3.39
N ARG A 224 37.44 18.71 -3.93
CA ARG A 224 36.92 17.32 -4.09
C ARG A 224 36.36 17.05 -5.48
N PRO A 225 37.18 17.16 -6.55
CA PRO A 225 36.74 17.06 -7.95
C PRO A 225 36.01 15.75 -8.30
N ASP A 226 36.22 14.70 -7.49
CA ASP A 226 35.56 13.40 -7.57
C ASP A 226 34.03 13.45 -7.34
N ILE A 227 33.52 14.45 -6.61
CA ILE A 227 32.08 14.62 -6.41
C ILE A 227 31.49 15.48 -7.54
N PRO A 228 30.45 15.05 -8.29
CA PRO A 228 29.95 15.81 -9.43
C PRO A 228 29.11 17.05 -9.05
N GLU A 229 28.40 17.03 -7.92
CA GLU A 229 27.51 18.14 -7.56
C GLU A 229 28.27 19.42 -7.20
N ARG A 230 27.93 20.53 -7.88
CA ARG A 230 28.61 21.82 -7.73
C ARG A 230 27.68 23.01 -7.80
N ASN A 231 28.22 24.20 -7.55
CA ASN A 231 27.55 25.49 -7.75
C ASN A 231 26.21 25.59 -7.00
N PHE A 232 26.18 25.14 -5.75
CA PHE A 232 24.99 25.23 -4.89
C PHE A 232 24.56 26.67 -4.66
N ALA A 233 25.50 27.61 -4.49
CA ALA A 233 25.19 29.02 -4.31
C ALA A 233 24.63 29.67 -5.58
N GLY A 234 25.09 29.27 -6.76
CA GLY A 234 24.50 29.69 -8.03
C GLY A 234 23.12 29.11 -8.26
N ARG A 235 22.94 27.81 -7.97
CA ARG A 235 21.62 27.15 -8.07
C ARG A 235 20.61 27.77 -7.11
N LEU A 236 20.98 28.00 -5.86
CA LEU A 236 20.10 28.64 -4.87
C LEU A 236 19.68 30.06 -5.26
N ARG A 237 20.55 30.84 -5.93
CA ARG A 237 20.22 32.19 -6.41
C ARG A 237 19.10 32.21 -7.44
N LYS A 238 18.92 31.12 -8.19
CA LYS A 238 17.84 30.97 -9.18
C LYS A 238 16.51 30.54 -8.54
N VAL A 239 16.52 30.15 -7.26
CA VAL A 239 15.32 29.70 -6.55
C VAL A 239 14.63 30.90 -5.92
N ALA A 240 13.41 31.19 -6.36
CA ALA A 240 12.53 32.15 -5.71
C ALA A 240 11.66 31.42 -4.67
N PHE A 241 11.79 31.81 -3.40
CA PHE A 241 10.97 31.27 -2.33
C PHE A 241 9.77 32.15 -2.10
N GLN A 242 8.60 31.55 -2.16
CA GLN A 242 7.32 32.21 -1.95
C GLN A 242 6.48 31.33 -1.01
N PRO A 243 6.63 31.46 0.32
CA PRO A 243 5.76 30.74 1.23
C PRO A 243 4.36 31.34 1.20
N TRP A 244 3.38 30.46 1.26
CA TRP A 244 1.99 30.83 1.45
C TRP A 244 1.76 31.47 2.82
N SER A 245 0.89 32.48 2.88
CA SER A 245 0.48 33.13 4.13
C SER A 245 -1.03 33.00 4.28
N PRO A 246 -1.53 32.08 5.13
CA PRO A 246 -2.97 31.90 5.35
C PRO A 246 -3.66 33.21 5.75
N GLU A 247 -3.03 34.01 6.61
CA GLU A 247 -3.54 35.32 7.07
C GLU A 247 -3.76 36.35 5.96
N MET A 248 -2.97 36.27 4.88
CA MET A 248 -3.02 37.25 3.78
C MET A 248 -3.60 36.65 2.51
N SER A 249 -3.97 35.36 2.57
CA SER A 249 -4.35 34.52 1.45
C SER A 249 -3.44 34.64 0.22
N ARG A 250 -2.15 35.00 0.37
CA ARG A 250 -1.23 35.26 -0.76
C ARG A 250 0.18 34.77 -0.49
N PHE A 251 0.95 34.58 -1.57
CA PHE A 251 2.37 34.27 -1.49
C PHE A 251 3.19 35.46 -0.98
N ARG A 252 4.06 35.21 0.01
CA ARG A 252 5.03 36.22 0.47
C ARG A 252 6.17 36.33 -0.54
N THR A 253 6.27 37.47 -1.22
CA THR A 253 7.34 37.77 -2.19
C THR A 253 8.72 37.99 -1.56
N LYS A 254 8.78 38.25 -0.25
CA LYS A 254 10.03 38.39 0.53
C LYS A 254 9.97 37.60 1.84
N PRO A 255 10.21 36.28 1.81
CA PRO A 255 10.18 35.48 3.02
C PRO A 255 11.35 35.77 3.96
N THR A 256 11.06 35.83 5.26
CA THR A 256 12.08 35.93 6.31
C THR A 256 12.67 34.56 6.68
N GLY A 257 12.01 33.47 6.27
CA GLY A 257 12.40 32.09 6.56
C GLY A 257 11.33 31.09 6.14
N CYS A 258 11.72 29.82 6.05
CA CYS A 258 10.84 28.67 6.04
C CYS A 258 10.97 27.98 7.40
N SER A 259 9.87 27.89 8.15
CA SER A 259 9.80 27.10 9.37
C SER A 259 8.98 25.85 9.07
N VAL A 260 9.57 24.67 9.22
CA VAL A 260 8.86 23.41 9.03
C VAL A 260 8.24 23.02 10.37
N ARG A 261 6.92 23.22 10.49
CA ARG A 261 6.10 22.76 11.62
C ARG A 261 4.93 21.94 11.07
N GLY A 262 5.10 20.61 11.08
CA GLY A 262 4.15 19.71 10.43
C GLY A 262 4.61 19.36 9.02
N LEU A 263 3.67 19.30 8.07
CA LEU A 263 3.90 18.96 6.67
C LEU A 263 4.05 20.24 5.84
N VAL A 264 5.03 20.26 4.94
CA VAL A 264 5.24 21.37 4.00
C VAL A 264 5.47 20.76 2.61
N HIS A 265 4.67 21.18 1.64
CA HIS A 265 4.83 20.77 0.25
C HIS A 265 5.69 21.79 -0.51
N GLY A 266 6.78 21.32 -1.12
CA GLY A 266 7.64 22.13 -1.99
C GLY A 266 7.36 21.82 -3.45
N ILE A 267 6.56 22.64 -4.12
CA ILE A 267 6.18 22.46 -5.53
C ILE A 267 7.08 23.31 -6.43
N GLY A 268 7.45 22.79 -7.59
CA GLY A 268 8.18 23.53 -8.61
C GLY A 268 8.40 22.69 -9.86
N LEU A 269 8.66 23.35 -11.00
CA LEU A 269 8.93 22.68 -12.27
C LEU A 269 10.13 21.73 -12.21
N PRO A 270 10.26 20.78 -13.16
CA PRO A 270 11.51 20.07 -13.39
C PRO A 270 12.66 21.08 -13.54
N ASN A 271 13.81 20.78 -12.91
CA ASN A 271 14.98 21.66 -12.91
C ASN A 271 14.81 23.05 -12.22
N SER A 272 13.74 23.27 -11.44
CA SER A 272 13.57 24.52 -10.66
C SER A 272 14.50 24.65 -9.44
N GLY A 273 15.32 23.63 -9.17
CA GLY A 273 16.27 23.62 -8.05
C GLY A 273 15.76 22.95 -6.77
N LYS A 274 14.64 22.21 -6.80
CA LYS A 274 14.05 21.49 -5.64
C LYS A 274 15.07 20.59 -4.93
N THR A 275 15.73 19.70 -5.66
CA THR A 275 16.78 18.83 -5.11
C THR A 275 17.95 19.64 -4.54
N SER A 276 18.33 20.74 -5.19
CA SER A 276 19.40 21.61 -4.66
C SER A 276 18.98 22.24 -3.33
N TYR A 277 17.74 22.67 -3.21
CA TYR A 277 17.18 23.18 -1.97
C TYR A 277 17.14 22.09 -0.88
N ALA A 278 16.68 20.88 -1.21
CA ALA A 278 16.68 19.75 -0.28
C ALA A 278 18.08 19.48 0.27
N LEU A 279 19.11 19.42 -0.58
CA LEU A 279 20.50 19.17 -0.17
C LEU A 279 21.08 20.30 0.69
N ILE A 280 20.85 21.55 0.31
CA ILE A 280 21.30 22.72 1.08
C ILE A 280 20.57 22.79 2.42
N GLY A 281 19.26 22.50 2.44
CA GLY A 281 18.42 22.46 3.62
C GLY A 281 18.87 21.38 4.60
N THR A 282 19.16 20.18 4.12
CA THR A 282 19.75 19.08 4.90
C THR A 282 21.06 19.52 5.55
N TYR A 283 22.01 20.04 4.77
CA TYR A 283 23.29 20.51 5.32
C TYR A 283 23.11 21.63 6.35
N ALA A 284 22.23 22.60 6.08
CA ALA A 284 21.95 23.71 6.99
C ALA A 284 21.30 23.26 8.31
N ALA A 285 20.39 22.28 8.25
CA ALA A 285 19.73 21.72 9.43
C ALA A 285 20.70 20.90 10.30
N VAL A 286 21.49 20.02 9.68
CA VAL A 286 22.52 19.20 10.38
C VAL A 286 23.52 20.06 11.12
N ARG A 287 23.99 21.15 10.50
CA ARG A 287 24.94 22.09 11.13
C ARG A 287 24.40 22.77 12.40
N ARG A 288 23.10 22.62 12.70
CA ARG A 288 22.43 23.12 13.90
C ARG A 288 22.04 22.01 14.88
N GLY A 289 22.51 20.79 14.64
CA GLY A 289 22.25 19.63 15.49
C GLY A 289 20.87 19.00 15.26
N HIS A 290 20.30 19.15 14.06
CA HIS A 290 19.10 18.40 13.67
C HIS A 290 19.46 17.10 12.97
N THR A 291 18.76 16.03 13.31
CA THR A 291 18.84 14.76 12.58
C THR A 291 17.87 14.80 11.39
N VAL A 292 18.39 14.59 10.17
CA VAL A 292 17.60 14.71 8.94
C VAL A 292 17.47 13.34 8.27
N VAL A 293 16.28 13.01 7.79
CA VAL A 293 16.04 11.85 6.94
C VAL A 293 15.69 12.36 5.55
N LEU A 294 16.44 11.92 4.54
CA LEU A 294 16.22 12.27 3.14
C LEU A 294 15.80 11.02 2.37
N VAL A 295 14.57 11.03 1.89
CA VAL A 295 13.98 9.97 1.06
C VAL A 295 14.22 10.31 -0.40
N LEU A 296 14.88 9.40 -1.11
CA LEU A 296 15.31 9.54 -2.48
C LEU A 296 14.65 8.46 -3.36
N PRO A 297 14.48 8.72 -4.67
CA PRO A 297 13.76 7.81 -5.56
C PRO A 297 14.52 6.53 -5.91
N SER A 298 15.84 6.48 -5.68
CA SER A 298 16.67 5.31 -6.02
C SER A 298 17.81 5.08 -5.04
N VAL A 299 18.32 3.84 -5.00
CA VAL A 299 19.50 3.47 -4.20
C VAL A 299 20.77 4.14 -4.72
N SER A 300 20.90 4.30 -6.03
CA SER A 300 22.05 5.02 -6.62
C SER A 300 22.09 6.48 -6.15
N ASP A 301 20.93 7.16 -6.08
CA ASP A 301 20.85 8.51 -5.53
C ASP A 301 21.27 8.53 -4.06
N CYS A 302 20.82 7.56 -3.25
CA CYS A 302 21.25 7.45 -1.85
C CYS A 302 22.78 7.33 -1.72
N LEU A 303 23.44 6.53 -2.54
CA LEU A 303 24.90 6.36 -2.51
C LEU A 303 25.64 7.63 -2.95
N GLN A 304 25.20 8.25 -4.05
CA GLN A 304 25.78 9.52 -4.51
C GLN A 304 25.65 10.62 -3.45
N LYS A 305 24.46 10.76 -2.83
CA LYS A 305 24.25 11.75 -1.78
C LYS A 305 24.96 11.39 -0.47
N THR A 306 25.23 10.11 -0.22
CA THR A 306 26.11 9.67 0.88
C THR A 306 27.52 10.20 0.65
N ALA A 307 28.10 9.98 -0.54
CA ALA A 307 29.43 10.48 -0.88
C ALA A 307 29.51 12.02 -0.76
N LEU A 308 28.51 12.73 -1.29
CA LEU A 308 28.39 14.19 -1.18
C LEU A 308 28.42 14.67 0.29
N PHE A 309 27.54 14.15 1.15
CA PHE A 309 27.46 14.60 2.53
C PHE A 309 28.70 14.20 3.35
N ARG A 310 29.29 13.03 3.08
CA ARG A 310 30.55 12.63 3.70
C ARG A 310 31.70 13.54 3.31
N ALA A 311 31.79 13.94 2.03
CA ALA A 311 32.76 14.94 1.57
C ALA A 311 32.56 16.31 2.25
N LEU A 312 31.32 16.65 2.62
CA LEU A 312 30.99 17.86 3.37
C LEU A 312 31.23 17.77 4.88
N GLY A 313 31.73 16.63 5.37
CA GLY A 313 31.99 16.37 6.79
C GLY A 313 30.74 16.06 7.61
N VAL A 314 29.67 15.59 6.96
CA VAL A 314 28.42 15.16 7.61
C VAL A 314 28.39 13.64 7.72
N LYS A 315 27.97 13.10 8.87
CA LYS A 315 27.83 11.65 9.06
C LYS A 315 26.54 11.14 8.41
N ALA A 316 26.56 11.05 7.09
CA ALA A 316 25.44 10.53 6.30
C ALA A 316 25.51 9.00 6.18
N VAL A 317 24.44 8.30 6.54
CA VAL A 317 24.36 6.84 6.50
C VAL A 317 23.20 6.42 5.59
N PRO A 318 23.44 5.59 4.57
CA PRO A 318 22.39 5.06 3.74
C PRO A 318 21.71 3.83 4.36
N ILE A 319 20.42 3.68 4.08
CA ILE A 319 19.57 2.58 4.55
C ILE A 319 19.09 1.80 3.33
N PHE A 320 19.42 0.51 3.28
CA PHE A 320 19.05 -0.40 2.20
C PHE A 320 18.41 -1.69 2.72
N GLY A 321 17.62 -2.33 1.87
CA GLY A 321 17.17 -3.69 2.11
C GLY A 321 18.31 -4.70 1.98
N THR A 322 18.34 -5.69 2.88
CA THR A 322 19.37 -6.76 2.86
C THR A 322 19.22 -7.72 1.69
N GLY A 323 17.97 -7.98 1.24
CA GLY A 323 17.67 -8.96 0.19
C GLY A 323 18.15 -8.60 -1.21
N SER A 324 18.34 -7.32 -1.51
CA SER A 324 18.71 -6.81 -2.84
C SER A 324 20.10 -6.18 -2.88
N ARG A 325 20.88 -6.35 -1.81
CA ARG A 325 22.19 -5.69 -1.65
C ARG A 325 23.17 -6.00 -2.78
N PHE A 326 23.23 -7.25 -3.25
CA PHE A 326 24.10 -7.61 -4.38
C PHE A 326 23.73 -6.83 -5.66
N THR A 327 22.44 -6.72 -5.95
CA THR A 327 21.93 -5.93 -7.09
C THR A 327 22.30 -4.45 -6.94
N HIS A 328 22.16 -3.89 -5.74
CA HIS A 328 22.56 -2.50 -5.46
C HIS A 328 24.06 -2.29 -5.64
N ALA A 329 24.90 -3.18 -5.12
CA ALA A 329 26.33 -3.14 -5.30
C ALA A 329 26.72 -3.23 -6.80
N SER A 330 26.12 -4.18 -7.52
CA SER A 330 26.37 -4.36 -8.96
C SER A 330 25.93 -3.15 -9.78
N GLY A 331 24.76 -2.57 -9.48
CA GLY A 331 24.27 -1.35 -10.13
C GLY A 331 25.15 -0.15 -9.85
N TYR A 332 25.63 -0.01 -8.61
CA TYR A 332 26.57 1.02 -8.20
C TYR A 332 27.87 0.95 -9.00
N TRP A 333 28.55 -0.20 -8.99
CA TRP A 333 29.81 -0.38 -9.70
C TRP A 333 29.64 -0.27 -11.22
N ARG A 334 28.52 -0.72 -11.79
CA ARG A 334 28.22 -0.52 -13.21
C ARG A 334 28.12 0.97 -13.55
N GLY A 335 27.48 1.78 -12.71
CA GLY A 335 27.44 3.23 -12.90
C GLY A 335 28.83 3.86 -12.82
N VAL A 336 29.56 3.59 -11.73
CA VAL A 336 30.92 4.11 -11.51
C VAL A 336 31.88 3.74 -12.64
N LEU A 337 31.83 2.50 -13.12
CA LEU A 337 32.69 2.03 -14.22
C LEU A 337 32.21 2.45 -15.62
N ALA A 338 30.94 2.81 -15.79
CA ALA A 338 30.46 3.39 -17.05
C ALA A 338 30.95 4.84 -17.20
N ASP A 339 31.05 5.58 -16.09
CA ASP A 339 31.50 6.97 -16.06
C ASP A 339 33.05 7.10 -16.05
N HIS A 340 33.77 6.01 -15.80
CA HIS A 340 35.23 5.96 -15.78
C HIS A 340 35.79 4.96 -16.80
N ALA A 341 36.70 5.42 -17.69
CA ALA A 341 37.47 4.55 -18.59
C ALA A 341 38.24 3.46 -17.77
N PRO A 342 38.63 2.31 -18.36
CA PRO A 342 38.42 0.92 -17.87
C PRO A 342 39.12 0.49 -16.56
N ALA A 343 39.67 1.41 -15.79
CA ALA A 343 40.32 1.15 -14.52
C ALA A 343 39.37 1.40 -13.34
N PHE A 344 39.49 0.58 -12.30
CA PHE A 344 38.86 0.86 -11.00
C PHE A 344 39.32 2.22 -10.47
N PRO A 345 38.45 2.99 -9.80
CA PRO A 345 38.83 4.28 -9.23
C PRO A 345 40.05 4.15 -8.30
N SER A 346 41.04 5.03 -8.48
CA SER A 346 42.24 5.06 -7.63
C SER A 346 42.01 5.79 -6.30
N VAL A 347 40.93 6.55 -6.19
CA VAL A 347 40.52 7.25 -4.97
C VAL A 347 39.54 6.38 -4.19
N ALA A 348 39.76 6.27 -2.88
CA ALA A 348 38.86 5.54 -2.00
C ALA A 348 37.46 6.17 -2.02
N ASP A 349 36.49 5.37 -2.46
CA ASP A 349 35.10 5.76 -2.55
C ASP A 349 34.36 5.44 -1.25
N VAL A 350 33.99 6.48 -0.52
CA VAL A 350 33.31 6.36 0.79
C VAL A 350 31.94 5.68 0.67
N ALA A 351 31.26 5.78 -0.48
CA ALA A 351 29.97 5.13 -0.66
C ALA A 351 30.13 3.60 -0.89
N ALA A 352 31.28 3.16 -1.41
CA ALA A 352 31.58 1.75 -1.65
C ALA A 352 31.57 0.91 -0.34
N ASP A 353 31.94 1.52 0.79
CA ASP A 353 31.93 0.87 2.11
C ASP A 353 30.54 0.35 2.52
N TYR A 354 29.46 0.95 2.01
CA TYR A 354 28.09 0.57 2.36
C TYR A 354 27.50 -0.54 1.47
N VAL A 355 28.16 -0.87 0.36
CA VAL A 355 27.72 -1.90 -0.59
C VAL A 355 28.57 -3.16 -0.57
N SER A 356 29.37 -3.35 0.48
CA SER A 356 30.14 -4.57 0.67
C SER A 356 29.23 -5.80 0.77
N CYS A 357 29.58 -6.84 0.00
CA CYS A 357 28.90 -8.12 -0.08
C CYS A 357 29.79 -9.28 0.38
N ASN A 358 30.81 -9.02 1.21
CA ASN A 358 31.77 -10.04 1.65
C ASN A 358 31.49 -10.46 3.10
N CYS A 359 31.18 -11.73 3.31
CA CYS A 359 30.97 -12.28 4.65
C CYS A 359 32.32 -12.62 5.31
N LEU A 360 32.61 -12.07 6.49
CA LEU A 360 33.84 -12.36 7.23
C LEU A 360 33.93 -13.81 7.74
N LEU A 361 32.80 -14.50 7.86
CA LEU A 361 32.75 -15.90 8.26
C LEU A 361 32.86 -16.90 7.11
N GLU A 362 32.80 -16.42 5.85
CA GLU A 362 32.84 -17.30 4.67
C GLU A 362 34.13 -18.15 4.57
N PRO A 363 35.33 -17.66 4.92
CA PRO A 363 36.53 -18.50 4.92
C PRO A 363 36.49 -19.65 5.94
N PHE A 364 35.72 -19.50 7.01
CA PHE A 364 35.62 -20.45 8.13
C PHE A 364 34.43 -21.41 8.01
N ARG A 365 33.71 -21.32 6.90
CA ARG A 365 32.60 -22.19 6.55
C ARG A 365 33.11 -23.53 6.05
N ASP A 366 32.49 -24.60 6.52
CA ASP A 366 32.66 -25.94 6.00
C ASP A 366 31.37 -26.41 5.30
N ALA A 367 31.53 -26.89 4.07
CA ALA A 367 30.42 -27.23 3.19
C ALA A 367 30.45 -28.73 2.83
N PRO A 368 29.31 -29.42 2.82
CA PRO A 368 29.23 -30.84 2.46
C PRO A 368 29.89 -31.11 1.09
N GLY A 369 30.86 -32.02 1.06
CA GLY A 369 31.56 -32.40 -0.18
C GLY A 369 32.68 -31.45 -0.63
N GLY A 370 33.15 -30.53 0.22
CA GLY A 370 34.34 -29.71 0.02
C GLY A 370 34.21 -28.59 -1.03
N LYS A 371 33.11 -28.55 -1.79
CA LYS A 371 32.78 -27.44 -2.68
C LYS A 371 32.11 -26.33 -1.88
N ARG A 372 32.70 -25.13 -1.92
CA ARG A 372 32.20 -23.94 -1.22
C ARG A 372 31.65 -22.93 -2.25
N PRO A 373 30.42 -23.14 -2.80
CA PRO A 373 29.83 -22.14 -3.69
C PRO A 373 29.64 -20.82 -2.91
N PRO A 374 29.84 -19.65 -3.53
CA PRO A 374 29.70 -18.35 -2.85
C PRO A 374 28.36 -18.25 -2.11
N LEU A 375 28.41 -17.84 -0.84
CA LEU A 375 27.20 -17.75 -0.04
C LEU A 375 26.36 -16.54 -0.51
N PRO A 376 25.06 -16.70 -0.83
CA PRO A 376 24.22 -15.55 -1.16
C PRO A 376 24.13 -14.58 0.03
N VAL A 377 24.14 -13.27 -0.23
CA VAL A 377 24.07 -12.24 0.83
C VAL A 377 22.86 -12.42 1.76
N LYS A 378 21.73 -12.84 1.20
CA LYS A 378 20.51 -13.16 1.97
C LYS A 378 20.70 -14.29 2.98
N ASP A 379 21.69 -15.16 2.78
CA ASP A 379 21.99 -16.36 3.55
C ASP A 379 23.15 -16.17 4.53
N PHE A 380 23.77 -14.99 4.56
CA PHE A 380 24.81 -14.68 5.55
C PHE A 380 24.32 -14.97 6.96
N PRO A 381 25.11 -15.68 7.79
CA PRO A 381 24.70 -16.13 9.11
C PRO A 381 24.78 -15.00 10.15
N CYS A 382 24.15 -13.85 9.85
CA CYS A 382 24.33 -12.61 10.59
C CYS A 382 23.40 -12.47 11.81
N ARG A 383 22.08 -12.58 11.64
CA ARG A 383 21.10 -12.38 12.72
C ARG A 383 20.09 -13.52 12.73
N GLU A 384 19.83 -14.08 13.91
CA GLU A 384 18.85 -15.17 14.13
C GLU A 384 19.08 -16.41 13.24
N LYS A 385 20.32 -16.63 12.79
CA LYS A 385 20.65 -17.62 11.75
C LYS A 385 21.68 -18.66 12.16
N LEU A 386 22.51 -18.35 13.15
CA LEU A 386 23.43 -19.33 13.71
C LEU A 386 22.66 -20.20 14.69
N LEU A 387 22.83 -21.51 14.60
CA LEU A 387 22.22 -22.50 15.47
C LEU A 387 23.31 -23.28 16.22
N ASP A 388 23.13 -23.55 17.50
CA ASP A 388 23.98 -24.51 18.21
C ASP A 388 23.49 -25.96 18.00
N ALA A 389 24.05 -26.90 18.76
CA ALA A 389 23.66 -28.31 18.72
C ALA A 389 22.25 -28.57 19.26
N ASP A 390 21.69 -27.66 20.06
CA ASP A 390 20.37 -27.74 20.68
C ASP A 390 19.33 -26.86 19.94
N ASP A 391 19.62 -26.51 18.68
CA ASP A 391 18.75 -25.73 17.80
C ASP A 391 18.47 -24.29 18.30
N LYS A 392 19.30 -23.80 19.24
CA LYS A 392 19.15 -22.45 19.78
C LYS A 392 19.79 -21.44 18.84
N GLN A 393 19.09 -20.34 18.61
CA GLN A 393 19.49 -19.30 17.67
C GLN A 393 20.42 -18.26 18.30
N TYR A 394 21.42 -17.82 17.53
CA TYR A 394 22.39 -16.80 17.88
C TYR A 394 22.60 -15.78 16.75
N ASN A 395 23.08 -14.60 17.13
CA ASN A 395 23.58 -13.59 16.21
C ASN A 395 25.10 -13.77 15.96
N CYS A 396 25.58 -13.30 14.82
CA CYS A 396 27.00 -13.28 14.50
C CYS A 396 27.76 -12.35 15.47
N PRO A 397 28.89 -12.79 16.03
CA PRO A 397 29.69 -11.95 16.94
C PRO A 397 30.45 -10.83 16.21
N LEU A 398 30.57 -10.88 14.89
CA LEU A 398 31.32 -9.91 14.09
C LEU A 398 30.48 -8.70 13.63
N LEU A 399 29.20 -8.60 14.00
CA LEU A 399 28.31 -7.53 13.51
C LEU A 399 28.88 -6.11 13.72
N ALA A 400 29.58 -5.87 14.83
CA ALA A 400 30.16 -4.57 15.18
C ALA A 400 31.34 -4.13 14.30
N ILE A 401 31.98 -5.06 13.58
CA ILE A 401 33.14 -4.79 12.70
C ILE A 401 32.92 -5.24 11.25
N CYS A 402 31.86 -6.00 10.98
CA CYS A 402 31.58 -6.56 9.67
C CYS A 402 31.29 -5.46 8.64
N PRO A 403 32.00 -5.41 7.50
CA PRO A 403 31.77 -4.38 6.47
C PRO A 403 30.35 -4.44 5.88
N VAL A 404 29.72 -5.62 5.89
CA VAL A 404 28.31 -5.75 5.49
C VAL A 404 27.40 -4.90 6.38
N HIS A 405 27.71 -4.78 7.68
CA HIS A 405 26.90 -4.01 8.63
C HIS A 405 27.42 -2.60 8.87
N ARG A 406 28.21 -2.03 7.93
CA ARG A 406 28.78 -0.68 8.07
C ARG A 406 27.72 0.40 8.35
N ALA A 407 26.59 0.35 7.66
CA ALA A 407 25.48 1.27 7.91
C ALA A 407 24.94 1.15 9.34
N GLU A 408 24.76 -0.08 9.84
CA GLU A 408 24.27 -0.35 11.19
C GLU A 408 25.23 0.15 12.27
N GLN A 409 26.54 -0.02 12.06
CA GLN A 409 27.60 0.42 12.99
C GLN A 409 27.60 1.93 13.20
N GLU A 410 27.35 2.70 12.15
CA GLU A 410 27.41 4.16 12.19
C GLU A 410 26.07 4.81 12.50
N MET A 411 24.97 4.07 12.39
CA MET A 411 23.60 4.57 12.45
C MET A 411 23.30 5.36 13.72
N ALA A 412 23.72 4.85 14.89
CA ALA A 412 23.46 5.48 16.18
C ALA A 412 24.07 6.89 16.30
N GLY A 413 25.10 7.20 15.51
CA GLY A 413 25.77 8.50 15.47
C GLY A 413 25.58 9.26 14.17
N ALA A 414 24.62 8.87 13.33
CA ALA A 414 24.37 9.47 12.04
C ALA A 414 23.61 10.81 12.15
N ASP A 415 24.07 11.81 11.40
CA ASP A 415 23.41 13.12 11.30
C ASP A 415 22.30 13.09 10.23
N VAL A 416 22.52 12.30 9.17
CA VAL A 416 21.62 12.19 8.02
C VAL A 416 21.37 10.73 7.70
N TRP A 417 20.10 10.35 7.57
CA TRP A 417 19.69 9.05 7.05
C TRP A 417 19.24 9.19 5.60
N LEU A 418 19.83 8.43 4.69
CA LEU A 418 19.50 8.43 3.27
C LEU A 418 18.79 7.12 2.93
N THR A 419 17.60 7.17 2.34
CA THR A 419 16.79 5.97 2.17
C THR A 419 15.86 6.07 0.97
N THR A 420 15.31 4.94 0.55
CA THR A 420 14.24 4.90 -0.46
C THR A 420 12.89 4.64 0.23
N PRO A 421 11.75 4.94 -0.42
CA PRO A 421 10.44 4.58 0.12
C PRO A 421 10.28 3.09 0.45
N GLN A 422 10.78 2.20 -0.40
CA GLN A 422 10.71 0.74 -0.17
C GLN A 422 11.53 0.33 1.05
N ALA A 423 12.73 0.89 1.22
CA ALA A 423 13.56 0.60 2.38
C ALA A 423 12.90 1.08 3.68
N LEU A 424 12.24 2.25 3.67
CA LEU A 424 11.48 2.74 4.83
C LEU A 424 10.35 1.79 5.24
N LEU A 425 9.59 1.29 4.27
CA LEU A 425 8.42 0.43 4.52
C LEU A 425 8.83 -0.99 4.94
N VAL A 426 9.69 -1.62 4.15
CA VAL A 426 9.88 -3.07 4.15
C VAL A 426 11.09 -3.48 4.98
N SER A 427 12.05 -2.58 5.25
CA SER A 427 13.26 -2.94 6.00
C SER A 427 13.10 -2.75 7.50
N TRP A 428 13.63 -3.70 8.27
CA TRP A 428 13.70 -3.60 9.73
C TRP A 428 14.74 -2.56 10.12
N ALA A 429 14.42 -1.74 11.11
CA ALA A 429 15.37 -0.81 11.71
C ALA A 429 16.34 -1.58 12.60
N GLN A 430 17.62 -1.49 12.26
CA GLN A 430 18.71 -2.12 12.99
C GLN A 430 19.92 -1.16 13.01
N PRO A 431 20.69 -1.10 14.11
CA PRO A 431 20.47 -1.78 15.39
C PRO A 431 19.51 -0.97 16.28
N VAL A 432 18.39 -1.55 16.70
CA VAL A 432 17.41 -0.91 17.60
C VAL A 432 17.05 -1.91 18.71
N HIS A 433 16.87 -1.44 19.95
CA HIS A 433 16.42 -2.27 21.08
C HIS A 433 14.96 -2.77 20.99
N ALA A 434 14.39 -2.75 19.80
CA ALA A 434 12.99 -3.09 19.55
C ALA A 434 12.77 -3.47 18.09
N ARG A 435 11.76 -4.29 17.86
CA ARG A 435 11.39 -4.77 16.53
C ARG A 435 10.49 -3.76 15.83
N LEU A 436 11.08 -2.84 15.06
CA LEU A 436 10.35 -1.81 14.31
C LEU A 436 10.92 -1.58 12.91
N ARG A 437 10.10 -1.05 12.00
CA ARG A 437 10.51 -0.68 10.63
C ARG A 437 11.19 0.68 10.61
N TRP A 438 12.01 0.95 9.59
CA TRP A 438 12.63 2.28 9.44
C TRP A 438 11.61 3.41 9.40
N LEU A 439 10.43 3.21 8.81
CA LEU A 439 9.34 4.19 8.89
C LEU A 439 8.93 4.52 10.34
N GLU A 440 8.81 3.51 11.20
CA GLU A 440 8.52 3.70 12.63
C GLU A 440 9.70 4.39 13.34
N ALA A 441 10.93 4.08 12.91
CA ALA A 441 12.16 4.64 13.46
C ALA A 441 12.26 6.15 13.22
N VAL A 442 12.02 6.59 11.99
CA VAL A 442 12.04 8.00 11.60
C VAL A 442 11.16 8.83 12.53
N GLN A 443 10.02 8.30 12.99
CA GLN A 443 9.13 9.04 13.88
C GLN A 443 9.73 9.35 15.26
N HIS A 444 10.70 8.58 15.72
CA HIS A 444 11.38 8.75 17.00
C HIS A 444 12.60 9.66 16.89
N TRP A 445 13.44 9.42 15.88
CA TRP A 445 14.80 10.00 15.85
C TRP A 445 14.98 11.15 14.85
N ALA A 446 14.09 11.35 13.89
CA ALA A 446 14.22 12.42 12.91
C ALA A 446 13.57 13.73 13.39
N ASP A 447 14.30 14.84 13.26
CA ASP A 447 13.76 16.20 13.42
C ASP A 447 13.10 16.69 12.12
N LEU A 448 13.65 16.27 10.98
CA LEU A 448 13.17 16.64 9.65
C LEU A 448 13.19 15.43 8.71
N LEU A 449 12.06 15.19 8.04
CA LEU A 449 11.94 14.24 6.94
C LEU A 449 11.75 15.04 5.65
N ILE A 450 12.65 14.88 4.69
CA ILE A 450 12.56 15.46 3.36
C ILE A 450 12.30 14.33 2.38
N VAL A 451 11.28 14.48 1.54
CA VAL A 451 10.99 13.55 0.44
C VAL A 451 11.30 14.26 -0.87
N ASP A 452 12.33 13.80 -1.57
CA ASP A 452 12.65 14.28 -2.92
C ASP A 452 11.87 13.47 -3.96
N GLU A 453 11.43 14.12 -5.04
CA GLU A 453 10.53 13.52 -6.06
C GLU A 453 9.33 12.80 -5.43
N ALA A 454 8.56 13.58 -4.64
CA ALA A 454 7.45 13.08 -3.83
C ALA A 454 6.35 12.39 -4.66
N ASP A 455 6.18 12.77 -5.93
CA ASP A 455 5.31 12.12 -6.91
C ASP A 455 5.71 10.68 -7.19
N LYS A 456 7.00 10.43 -7.47
CA LYS A 456 7.55 9.09 -7.68
C LYS A 456 7.55 8.26 -6.40
N VAL A 457 7.83 8.90 -5.26
CA VAL A 457 7.71 8.26 -3.94
C VAL A 457 6.26 7.85 -3.68
N GLN A 458 5.29 8.71 -3.98
CA GLN A 458 3.87 8.39 -3.84
C GLN A 458 3.47 7.21 -4.73
N GLN A 459 3.86 7.21 -6.01
CA GLN A 459 3.60 6.08 -6.91
C GLN A 459 4.17 4.78 -6.34
N THR A 460 5.40 4.82 -5.83
CA THR A 460 6.03 3.64 -5.22
C THR A 460 5.24 3.12 -4.01
N LEU A 461 4.80 4.03 -3.13
CA LEU A 461 4.00 3.65 -1.96
C LEU A 461 2.66 3.08 -2.41
N ASP A 462 2.04 3.67 -3.42
CA ASP A 462 0.79 3.18 -3.99
C ASP A 462 0.95 1.77 -4.52
N ASP A 463 1.96 1.50 -5.34
CA ASP A 463 2.22 0.16 -5.88
C ASP A 463 2.45 -0.87 -4.76
N GLU A 464 3.13 -0.48 -3.67
CA GLU A 464 3.39 -1.37 -2.53
C GLU A 464 2.11 -1.66 -1.71
N PHE A 465 1.16 -0.72 -1.64
CA PHE A 465 -0.10 -0.87 -0.91
C PHE A 465 -1.28 -1.35 -1.78
N LEU A 466 -1.19 -1.19 -3.10
CA LEU A 466 -2.11 -1.71 -4.10
C LEU A 466 -1.67 -3.13 -4.48
N GLN A 467 -2.10 -4.10 -3.69
CA GLN A 467 -1.79 -5.50 -3.96
C GLN A 467 -2.45 -5.96 -5.26
N SER A 468 -1.67 -6.14 -6.31
CA SER A 468 -2.07 -6.88 -7.51
C SER A 468 -1.57 -8.31 -7.42
N GLN A 469 -2.46 -9.27 -7.64
CA GLN A 469 -2.10 -10.68 -7.74
C GLN A 469 -2.15 -11.14 -9.19
N VAL A 470 -1.20 -11.98 -9.58
CA VAL A 470 -1.23 -12.59 -10.91
C VAL A 470 -2.34 -13.63 -10.92
N LEU A 471 -3.34 -13.42 -11.78
CA LEU A 471 -4.53 -14.27 -11.86
C LEU A 471 -4.16 -15.72 -12.20
N VAL A 472 -3.43 -15.93 -13.31
CA VAL A 472 -2.90 -17.24 -13.76
C VAL A 472 -1.50 -17.07 -14.35
N ALA A 473 -0.56 -17.99 -14.07
CA ALA A 473 0.82 -17.97 -14.54
C ALA A 473 1.46 -19.37 -14.48
N GLN A 474 2.42 -19.62 -15.38
CA GLN A 474 3.21 -20.86 -15.34
C GLN A 474 4.06 -20.92 -14.06
N GLY A 475 3.97 -22.01 -13.31
CA GLY A 475 4.75 -22.22 -12.08
C GLY A 475 4.07 -21.74 -10.79
N GLY A 476 2.83 -21.25 -10.87
CA GLY A 476 1.99 -20.93 -9.71
C GLY A 476 1.39 -19.54 -9.80
N SER A 477 0.08 -19.45 -9.58
CA SER A 477 -0.69 -18.22 -9.60
C SER A 477 -1.65 -18.14 -8.42
N TRP A 478 -2.25 -16.97 -8.23
CA TRP A 478 -3.20 -16.80 -7.14
C TRP A 478 -4.46 -17.67 -7.34
N TRP A 479 -5.03 -17.71 -8.55
CA TRP A 479 -6.22 -18.54 -8.80
C TRP A 479 -5.93 -20.04 -8.66
N ASP A 480 -4.80 -20.51 -9.22
CA ASP A 480 -4.41 -21.92 -9.15
C ASP A 480 -4.22 -22.37 -7.70
N GLN A 481 -3.61 -21.53 -6.86
CA GLN A 481 -3.43 -21.81 -5.44
C GLN A 481 -4.76 -21.88 -4.69
N GLU A 482 -5.69 -20.97 -4.96
CA GLU A 482 -7.03 -20.97 -4.37
C GLU A 482 -7.82 -22.24 -4.78
N VAL A 483 -7.73 -22.62 -6.06
CA VAL A 483 -8.35 -23.84 -6.59
C VAL A 483 -7.78 -25.08 -5.93
N ILE A 484 -6.46 -25.25 -5.96
CA ILE A 484 -5.75 -26.40 -5.37
C ILE A 484 -6.08 -26.52 -3.90
N THR A 485 -5.98 -25.42 -3.16
CA THR A 485 -6.19 -25.43 -1.73
C THR A 485 -7.63 -25.82 -1.39
N ALA A 486 -8.63 -25.20 -2.03
CA ALA A 486 -10.04 -25.56 -1.82
C ALA A 486 -10.33 -27.03 -2.19
N GLN A 487 -9.74 -27.55 -3.27
CA GLN A 487 -9.89 -28.95 -3.68
C GLN A 487 -9.28 -29.92 -2.66
N ASN A 488 -8.07 -29.59 -2.17
CA ASN A 488 -7.37 -30.37 -1.16
C ASN A 488 -8.16 -30.41 0.15
N SER A 489 -8.82 -29.31 0.52
CA SER A 489 -9.73 -29.31 1.67
C SER A 489 -10.83 -30.33 1.54
N LEU A 490 -11.56 -30.32 0.41
CA LEU A 490 -12.69 -31.23 0.20
C LEU A 490 -12.23 -32.70 0.23
N ARG A 491 -11.04 -32.98 -0.31
CA ARG A 491 -10.44 -34.30 -0.26
C ARG A 491 -10.12 -34.71 1.18
N ALA A 492 -9.44 -33.84 1.94
CA ALA A 492 -9.06 -34.09 3.32
C ALA A 492 -10.28 -34.30 4.24
N THR A 493 -11.37 -33.58 4.02
CA THR A 493 -12.59 -33.66 4.83
C THR A 493 -13.61 -34.70 4.34
N GLY A 494 -13.28 -35.48 3.31
CA GLY A 494 -14.22 -36.43 2.70
C GLY A 494 -15.50 -35.77 2.17
N ARG A 495 -15.40 -34.50 1.70
CA ARG A 495 -16.51 -33.66 1.21
C ARG A 495 -17.63 -33.34 2.22
N ARG A 496 -17.48 -33.68 3.51
CA ARG A 496 -18.42 -33.29 4.59
C ARG A 496 -18.83 -31.82 4.60
N PRO A 497 -17.98 -30.83 4.24
CA PRO A 497 -18.39 -29.43 4.18
C PRO A 497 -19.60 -29.18 3.27
N LEU A 498 -19.83 -30.01 2.24
CA LEU A 498 -20.97 -29.86 1.33
C LEU A 498 -22.34 -30.11 1.99
N GLU A 499 -22.40 -30.61 3.22
CA GLU A 499 -23.64 -30.66 4.01
C GLU A 499 -24.14 -29.25 4.38
N ASP A 500 -23.23 -28.27 4.49
CA ASP A 500 -23.57 -26.89 4.79
C ASP A 500 -23.96 -26.12 3.52
N ARG A 501 -25.11 -25.43 3.57
CA ARG A 501 -25.64 -24.66 2.44
C ARG A 501 -24.67 -23.58 1.95
N ARG A 502 -23.97 -22.89 2.85
CA ARG A 502 -22.99 -21.83 2.51
C ARG A 502 -21.74 -22.42 1.89
N ALA A 503 -21.30 -23.59 2.35
CA ALA A 503 -20.20 -24.29 1.71
C ALA A 503 -20.56 -24.74 0.28
N MET A 504 -21.75 -25.31 0.06
CA MET A 504 -22.22 -25.60 -1.31
C MET A 504 -22.24 -24.36 -2.20
N GLU A 505 -22.74 -23.24 -1.67
CA GLU A 505 -22.79 -21.96 -2.37
C GLU A 505 -21.38 -21.45 -2.73
N TYR A 506 -20.42 -21.54 -1.81
CA TYR A 506 -19.02 -21.22 -2.06
C TYR A 506 -18.40 -22.06 -3.17
N TYR A 507 -18.57 -23.39 -3.12
CA TYR A 507 -18.02 -24.28 -4.15
C TYR A 507 -18.70 -24.11 -5.50
N ARG A 508 -19.98 -23.73 -5.54
CA ARG A 508 -20.68 -23.35 -6.78
C ARG A 508 -20.04 -22.10 -7.42
N PHE A 509 -19.83 -21.04 -6.65
CA PHE A 509 -19.18 -19.83 -7.17
C PHE A 509 -17.70 -20.05 -7.50
N LYS A 510 -17.00 -20.92 -6.76
CA LYS A 510 -15.65 -21.38 -7.14
C LYS A 510 -15.65 -22.05 -8.50
N GLY A 511 -16.55 -23.00 -8.73
CA GLY A 511 -16.67 -23.70 -10.01
C GLY A 511 -16.93 -22.71 -11.14
N LYS A 512 -17.90 -21.81 -10.96
CA LYS A 512 -18.17 -20.76 -11.94
C LYS A 512 -16.95 -19.89 -12.24
N ALA A 513 -16.27 -19.39 -11.21
CA ALA A 513 -15.07 -18.58 -11.40
C ALA A 513 -13.95 -19.33 -12.14
N ASP A 514 -13.82 -20.64 -11.92
CA ASP A 514 -12.85 -21.50 -12.62
C ASP A 514 -13.19 -21.60 -14.11
N ASP A 515 -14.48 -21.79 -14.43
CA ASP A 515 -14.99 -21.79 -15.81
C ASP A 515 -14.72 -20.43 -16.48
N GLU A 516 -15.00 -19.31 -15.81
CA GLU A 516 -14.76 -17.96 -16.35
C GLU A 516 -13.28 -17.67 -16.60
N VAL A 517 -12.37 -18.15 -15.73
CA VAL A 517 -10.93 -18.03 -15.96
C VAL A 517 -10.52 -18.78 -17.23
N ASN A 518 -11.01 -20.00 -17.41
CA ASN A 518 -10.73 -20.80 -18.60
C ASN A 518 -11.28 -20.13 -19.88
N LEU A 519 -12.49 -19.57 -19.82
CA LEU A 519 -13.11 -18.88 -20.96
C LEU A 519 -12.40 -17.55 -21.29
N LEU A 520 -11.94 -16.81 -20.29
CA LEU A 520 -11.09 -15.64 -20.48
C LEU A 520 -9.77 -16.02 -21.17
N TYR A 521 -9.11 -17.09 -20.72
CA TYR A 521 -7.87 -17.56 -21.33
C TYR A 521 -8.08 -18.12 -22.73
N ASN A 522 -9.21 -18.77 -23.00
CA ASN A 522 -9.59 -19.17 -24.34
C ASN A 522 -9.67 -17.94 -25.27
N ALA A 523 -10.32 -16.85 -24.84
CA ALA A 523 -10.36 -15.61 -25.62
C ALA A 523 -8.98 -14.95 -25.83
N LEU A 524 -8.01 -15.19 -24.94
CA LEU A 524 -6.64 -14.67 -25.03
C LEU A 524 -5.72 -15.53 -25.92
N LEU A 525 -5.97 -16.84 -25.98
CA LEU A 525 -5.13 -17.82 -26.67
C LEU A 525 -5.69 -18.26 -28.02
N GLU A 526 -6.94 -17.89 -28.34
CA GLU A 526 -7.57 -18.22 -29.61
C GLU A 526 -6.65 -17.86 -30.79
N PRO A 527 -6.33 -18.85 -31.65
CA PRO A 527 -5.53 -18.63 -32.85
C PRO A 527 -6.33 -17.82 -33.86
N ASP A 528 -6.25 -16.50 -33.79
CA ASP A 528 -6.97 -15.62 -34.69
C ASP A 528 -6.05 -15.16 -35.83
N LYS A 529 -6.44 -15.44 -37.08
CA LYS A 529 -5.68 -15.01 -38.27
C LYS A 529 -5.64 -13.49 -38.41
N ASP A 530 -6.57 -12.80 -37.74
CA ASP A 530 -6.80 -11.36 -37.85
C ASP A 530 -6.05 -10.54 -36.77
N GLY A 531 -5.33 -11.19 -35.85
CA GLY A 531 -4.45 -10.60 -34.84
C GLY A 531 -5.12 -9.91 -33.65
N GLY A 532 -6.44 -10.04 -33.49
CA GLY A 532 -7.24 -9.54 -32.38
C GLY A 532 -6.84 -10.11 -31.02
N SER A 533 -6.57 -11.41 -30.90
CA SER A 533 -6.18 -12.03 -29.62
C SER A 533 -4.77 -11.60 -29.19
N ALA A 534 -3.86 -11.40 -30.16
CA ALA A 534 -2.54 -10.83 -29.92
C ALA A 534 -2.62 -9.36 -29.44
N ARG A 535 -3.50 -8.55 -30.03
CA ARG A 535 -3.76 -7.18 -29.58
C ARG A 535 -4.37 -7.14 -28.18
N LEU A 536 -5.31 -8.04 -27.86
CA LEU A 536 -5.87 -8.15 -26.52
C LEU A 536 -4.81 -8.49 -25.49
N ARG A 537 -3.95 -9.49 -25.74
CA ARG A 537 -2.85 -9.84 -24.84
C ARG A 537 -1.91 -8.66 -24.58
N LYS A 538 -1.55 -7.91 -25.62
CA LYS A 538 -0.73 -6.71 -25.48
C LYS A 538 -1.42 -5.65 -24.60
N HIS A 539 -2.70 -5.38 -24.87
CA HIS A 539 -3.48 -4.41 -24.12
C HIS A 539 -3.62 -4.78 -22.63
N LEU A 540 -3.95 -6.03 -22.30
CA LEU A 540 -4.05 -6.50 -20.90
C LEU A 540 -2.70 -6.58 -20.18
N HIS A 541 -1.59 -6.72 -20.90
CA HIS A 541 -0.25 -6.71 -20.32
C HIS A 541 0.21 -5.28 -19.94
N GLU A 542 -0.25 -4.26 -20.66
CA GLU A 542 0.15 -2.87 -20.45
C GLU A 542 -0.65 -2.17 -19.33
N THR A 543 -1.81 -2.69 -18.95
CA THR A 543 -2.74 -2.03 -18.01
C THR A 543 -3.41 -2.99 -17.03
N TYR A 544 -3.67 -2.53 -15.80
CA TYR A 544 -4.61 -3.21 -14.90
C TYR A 544 -6.00 -3.26 -15.53
N PHE A 545 -6.67 -4.42 -15.45
CA PHE A 545 -7.98 -4.62 -16.05
C PHE A 545 -9.03 -5.10 -15.05
N SER A 546 -10.29 -4.78 -15.36
CA SER A 546 -11.51 -5.21 -14.66
C SER A 546 -12.65 -5.25 -15.67
N GLY A 547 -13.77 -5.90 -15.33
CA GLY A 547 -14.98 -5.85 -16.17
C GLY A 547 -15.37 -4.41 -16.52
N HIS A 548 -15.28 -3.51 -15.53
CA HIS A 548 -15.49 -2.08 -15.70
C HIS A 548 -14.58 -1.44 -16.75
N SER A 549 -13.25 -1.62 -16.62
CA SER A 549 -12.30 -0.98 -17.55
C SER A 549 -12.44 -1.53 -18.96
N LEU A 550 -12.61 -2.84 -19.12
CA LEU A 550 -12.74 -3.47 -20.45
C LEU A 550 -14.04 -3.11 -21.16
N PHE A 551 -15.17 -3.01 -20.43
CA PHE A 551 -16.42 -2.51 -21.02
C PHE A 551 -16.36 -1.01 -21.33
N ASN A 552 -15.62 -0.23 -20.55
CA ASN A 552 -15.36 1.17 -20.88
C ASN A 552 -14.50 1.28 -22.15
N ASP A 553 -13.47 0.46 -22.31
CA ASP A 553 -12.64 0.42 -23.52
C ASP A 553 -13.45 -0.05 -24.74
N LEU A 554 -14.38 -0.99 -24.54
CA LEU A 554 -15.33 -1.38 -25.59
C LEU A 554 -16.25 -0.22 -25.97
N ALA A 555 -16.80 0.51 -25.00
CA ALA A 555 -17.61 1.71 -25.28
C ALA A 555 -16.79 2.76 -26.05
N ARG A 556 -15.51 2.98 -25.69
CA ARG A 556 -14.62 3.85 -26.46
C ARG A 556 -14.51 3.41 -27.92
N LEU A 557 -14.27 2.11 -28.18
CA LEU A 557 -14.20 1.57 -29.55
C LEU A 557 -15.50 1.77 -30.33
N LEU A 558 -16.66 1.54 -29.70
CA LEU A 558 -17.98 1.72 -30.33
C LEU A 558 -18.24 3.18 -30.72
N HIS A 559 -17.57 4.14 -30.06
CA HIS A 559 -17.60 5.57 -30.39
C HIS A 559 -16.42 6.01 -31.28
N GLY A 560 -15.65 5.08 -31.83
CA GLY A 560 -14.53 5.37 -32.73
C GLY A 560 -13.28 5.94 -32.05
N LEU A 561 -13.16 5.77 -30.74
CA LEU A 561 -12.01 6.17 -29.94
C LEU A 561 -11.00 5.03 -29.79
N SER A 562 -9.75 5.39 -29.48
CA SER A 562 -8.73 4.42 -29.12
C SER A 562 -8.89 3.98 -27.65
N PRO A 563 -8.63 2.71 -27.30
CA PRO A 563 -8.66 2.24 -25.91
C PRO A 563 -7.68 2.98 -25.00
N ASN A 564 -6.45 3.24 -25.48
CA ASN A 564 -5.33 3.74 -24.68
C ASN A 564 -4.87 5.17 -25.03
N GLY A 565 -5.67 5.97 -25.74
CA GLY A 565 -5.28 7.31 -26.19
C GLY A 565 -6.33 8.38 -25.86
N GLU A 566 -5.91 9.63 -25.72
CA GLU A 566 -6.81 10.77 -25.48
C GLU A 566 -7.66 11.05 -26.73
N GLY A 567 -8.98 11.08 -26.54
CA GLY A 567 -9.97 11.42 -27.56
C GLY A 567 -10.50 12.84 -27.41
N PRO A 568 -11.27 13.35 -28.39
CA PRO A 568 -12.04 14.57 -28.20
C PRO A 568 -13.00 14.40 -27.00
N GLN A 569 -12.96 15.35 -26.06
CA GLN A 569 -13.71 15.26 -24.79
C GLN A 569 -15.20 14.93 -24.99
N GLU A 570 -15.86 15.55 -25.96
CA GLU A 570 -17.28 15.30 -26.27
C GLU A 570 -17.55 13.83 -26.65
N GLN A 571 -16.63 13.19 -27.39
CA GLN A 571 -16.75 11.77 -27.74
C GLN A 571 -16.44 10.87 -26.55
N GLU A 572 -15.50 11.26 -25.68
CA GLU A 572 -15.20 10.51 -24.45
C GLU A 572 -16.39 10.53 -23.47
N GLU A 573 -17.07 11.68 -23.34
CA GLU A 573 -18.26 11.82 -22.51
C GLU A 573 -19.42 10.95 -23.05
N LYS A 574 -19.65 10.96 -24.37
CA LYS A 574 -20.65 10.08 -25.01
C LYS A 574 -20.35 8.60 -24.81
N ALA A 575 -19.09 8.20 -24.95
CA ALA A 575 -18.68 6.81 -24.71
C ALA A 575 -18.88 6.40 -23.25
N LEU A 576 -18.56 7.28 -22.30
CA LEU A 576 -18.78 7.03 -20.88
C LEU A 576 -20.28 6.96 -20.52
N GLU A 577 -21.11 7.81 -21.12
CA GLU A 577 -22.56 7.77 -20.95
C GLU A 577 -23.16 6.47 -21.52
N TYR A 578 -22.68 6.04 -22.70
CA TYR A 578 -23.04 4.75 -23.27
C TYR A 578 -22.65 3.59 -22.36
N TYR A 579 -21.44 3.61 -21.78
CA TYR A 579 -21.02 2.62 -20.78
C TYR A 579 -21.97 2.57 -19.58
N ARG A 580 -22.27 3.72 -18.97
CA ARG A 580 -23.17 3.81 -17.80
C ARG A 580 -24.55 3.24 -18.09
N LYS A 581 -25.11 3.62 -19.24
CA LYS A 581 -26.46 3.20 -19.63
C LYS A 581 -26.55 1.71 -19.95
N ASN A 582 -25.54 1.14 -20.61
CA ASN A 582 -25.66 -0.18 -21.25
C ASN A 582 -24.85 -1.30 -20.58
N PHE A 583 -23.79 -0.98 -19.82
CA PHE A 583 -22.87 -1.98 -19.27
C PHE A 583 -22.71 -1.89 -17.75
N GLU A 584 -22.87 -0.72 -17.14
CA GLU A 584 -22.59 -0.51 -15.71
C GLU A 584 -23.42 -1.41 -14.80
N THR A 585 -24.73 -1.52 -15.05
CA THR A 585 -25.63 -2.41 -14.29
C THR A 585 -25.12 -3.85 -14.31
N PHE A 586 -24.75 -4.40 -15.47
CA PHE A 586 -24.23 -5.76 -15.58
C PHE A 586 -22.89 -5.94 -14.83
N VAL A 587 -22.00 -4.94 -14.89
CA VAL A 587 -20.71 -5.00 -14.21
C VAL A 587 -20.87 -5.09 -12.69
N PHE A 588 -21.84 -4.37 -12.11
CA PHE A 588 -22.07 -4.39 -10.67
C PHE A 588 -23.05 -5.48 -10.20
N HIS A 589 -23.96 -5.91 -11.09
CA HIS A 589 -25.04 -6.86 -10.81
C HIS A 589 -25.01 -8.04 -11.79
N THR A 590 -23.86 -8.69 -11.93
CA THR A 590 -23.59 -9.68 -12.99
C THR A 590 -24.42 -10.96 -12.90
N PHE A 591 -25.10 -11.20 -11.77
CA PHE A 591 -25.99 -12.36 -11.59
C PHE A 591 -27.48 -12.01 -11.69
N ASP A 592 -27.81 -10.73 -11.83
CA ASP A 592 -29.17 -10.29 -12.09
C ASP A 592 -29.48 -10.48 -13.59
N PRO A 593 -30.77 -10.52 -14.00
CA PRO A 593 -31.13 -10.64 -15.40
C PRO A 593 -30.44 -9.58 -16.26
N VAL A 594 -29.77 -10.02 -17.33
CA VAL A 594 -29.06 -9.12 -18.25
C VAL A 594 -30.07 -8.20 -18.93
N THR A 595 -29.80 -6.89 -18.87
CA THR A 595 -30.63 -5.85 -19.49
C THR A 595 -29.85 -5.10 -20.57
N GLY A 596 -30.58 -4.34 -21.40
CA GLY A 596 -29.98 -3.50 -22.43
C GLY A 596 -29.32 -4.29 -23.57
N PRO A 597 -28.33 -3.69 -24.27
CA PRO A 597 -27.67 -4.28 -25.43
C PRO A 597 -27.08 -5.68 -25.23
N LEU A 598 -26.62 -5.99 -24.01
CA LEU A 598 -26.02 -7.29 -23.70
C LEU A 598 -27.04 -8.43 -23.74
N GLN A 599 -28.33 -8.16 -23.52
CA GLN A 599 -29.37 -9.19 -23.52
C GLN A 599 -29.43 -9.96 -24.86
N ALA A 600 -29.11 -9.29 -25.97
CA ALA A 600 -29.12 -9.89 -27.29
C ALA A 600 -27.93 -10.82 -27.56
N ILE A 601 -26.76 -10.55 -26.96
CA ILE A 601 -25.50 -11.26 -27.29
C ILE A 601 -25.07 -12.27 -26.22
N VAL A 602 -25.47 -12.09 -24.96
CA VAL A 602 -25.10 -13.00 -23.87
C VAL A 602 -25.49 -14.46 -24.14
N PRO A 603 -26.70 -14.78 -24.66
CA PRO A 603 -27.04 -16.16 -24.98
C PRO A 603 -26.09 -16.80 -25.99
N ASP A 604 -25.56 -16.03 -26.95
CA ASP A 604 -24.57 -16.53 -27.91
C ASP A 604 -23.21 -16.75 -27.23
N LEU A 605 -22.78 -15.83 -26.34
CA LEU A 605 -21.53 -15.96 -25.57
C LEU A 605 -21.54 -17.18 -24.63
N GLU A 606 -22.71 -17.56 -24.12
CA GLU A 606 -22.89 -18.68 -23.19
C GLU A 606 -23.22 -20.01 -23.88
N ASN A 607 -23.38 -20.04 -25.21
CA ASN A 607 -23.82 -21.23 -25.92
C ASN A 607 -22.65 -22.12 -26.35
N PRO A 608 -22.37 -23.26 -25.66
CA PRO A 608 -21.27 -24.15 -26.02
C PRO A 608 -21.51 -24.92 -27.32
N ALA A 609 -22.74 -24.93 -27.85
CA ALA A 609 -23.08 -25.59 -29.10
C ALA A 609 -22.87 -24.70 -30.34
N LEU A 610 -22.63 -23.40 -30.16
CA LEU A 610 -22.39 -22.47 -31.25
C LEU A 610 -20.97 -22.65 -31.78
N SER A 611 -20.79 -22.82 -33.09
CA SER A 611 -19.45 -22.91 -33.66
C SER A 611 -18.72 -21.56 -33.53
N GLU A 612 -17.40 -21.60 -33.43
CA GLU A 612 -16.56 -20.39 -33.30
C GLU A 612 -16.76 -19.42 -34.48
N GLU A 613 -16.99 -19.95 -35.69
CA GLU A 613 -17.28 -19.12 -36.87
C GLU A 613 -18.65 -18.42 -36.79
N GLU A 614 -19.66 -19.10 -36.28
CA GLU A 614 -21.00 -18.52 -36.08
C GLU A 614 -20.99 -17.49 -34.96
N LEU A 615 -20.33 -17.79 -33.84
CA LEU A 615 -20.15 -16.84 -32.73
C LEU A 615 -19.45 -15.57 -33.23
N ARG A 616 -18.39 -15.72 -34.01
CA ARG A 616 -17.69 -14.60 -34.65
C ARG A 616 -18.64 -13.73 -35.48
N LYS A 617 -19.43 -14.33 -36.37
CA LYS A 617 -20.35 -13.58 -37.25
C LYS A 617 -21.39 -12.80 -36.44
N ARG A 618 -21.94 -13.40 -35.39
CA ARG A 618 -22.97 -12.78 -34.54
C ARG A 618 -22.41 -11.65 -33.69
N VAL A 619 -21.24 -11.85 -33.08
CA VAL A 619 -20.57 -10.79 -32.30
C VAL A 619 -20.16 -9.63 -33.20
N ASP A 620 -19.60 -9.89 -34.37
CA ASP A 620 -19.22 -8.84 -35.32
C ASP A 620 -20.43 -8.02 -35.77
N ALA A 621 -21.54 -8.68 -36.10
CA ALA A 621 -22.79 -8.01 -36.47
C ALA A 621 -23.30 -7.11 -35.34
N TRP A 622 -23.29 -7.63 -34.11
CA TRP A 622 -23.69 -6.85 -32.93
C TRP A 622 -22.78 -5.63 -32.71
N LEU A 623 -21.46 -5.80 -32.82
CA LEU A 623 -20.50 -4.69 -32.64
C LEU A 623 -20.68 -3.59 -33.70
N ILE A 624 -20.89 -3.98 -34.96
CA ILE A 624 -21.10 -3.05 -36.08
C ILE A 624 -22.41 -2.26 -35.87
N GLU A 625 -23.51 -2.96 -35.54
CA GLU A 625 -24.81 -2.34 -35.28
C GLU A 625 -24.71 -1.29 -34.17
N HIS A 626 -24.07 -1.64 -33.05
CA HIS A 626 -23.97 -0.74 -31.89
C HIS A 626 -23.00 0.42 -32.13
N ALA A 627 -21.93 0.24 -32.91
CA ALA A 627 -21.06 1.34 -33.30
C ALA A 627 -21.76 2.32 -34.26
N SER A 628 -22.53 1.80 -35.21
CA SER A 628 -23.32 2.62 -36.14
C SER A 628 -24.39 3.42 -35.39
N ALA A 629 -25.10 2.78 -34.44
CA ALA A 629 -26.14 3.41 -33.64
C ALA A 629 -25.59 4.44 -32.62
N ALA A 630 -24.45 4.15 -31.98
CA ALA A 630 -23.93 4.98 -30.89
C ALA A 630 -22.95 6.08 -31.35
N GLY A 631 -22.10 5.78 -32.33
CA GLY A 631 -21.02 6.67 -32.80
C GLY A 631 -21.15 7.10 -34.27
N GLY A 632 -22.17 6.60 -34.98
CA GLY A 632 -22.43 6.93 -36.39
C GLY A 632 -21.48 6.23 -37.38
N PRO A 633 -21.59 6.55 -38.69
CA PRO A 633 -20.85 5.87 -39.75
C PRO A 633 -19.32 6.01 -39.64
N GLU A 634 -18.83 7.10 -39.02
CA GLU A 634 -17.41 7.28 -38.78
C GLU A 634 -16.87 6.32 -37.71
N ALA A 635 -17.62 6.10 -36.63
CA ALA A 635 -17.25 5.16 -35.59
C ALA A 635 -17.26 3.73 -36.11
N GLU A 636 -18.27 3.35 -36.89
CA GLU A 636 -18.35 2.05 -37.57
C GLU A 636 -17.10 1.80 -38.46
N ARG A 637 -16.73 2.79 -39.28
CA ARG A 637 -15.53 2.72 -40.14
C ARG A 637 -14.25 2.55 -39.33
N LYS A 638 -14.13 3.24 -38.18
CA LYS A 638 -12.97 3.12 -37.29
C LYS A 638 -12.95 1.77 -36.59
N LEU A 639 -14.11 1.31 -36.09
CA LEU A 639 -14.28 -0.01 -35.48
C LEU A 639 -13.86 -1.11 -36.45
N GLY A 640 -14.14 -1.00 -37.75
CA GLY A 640 -13.72 -2.00 -38.75
C GLY A 640 -12.22 -2.36 -38.70
N ARG A 641 -11.34 -1.42 -38.30
CA ARG A 641 -9.89 -1.66 -38.13
C ARG A 641 -9.53 -2.39 -36.82
N TYR A 642 -10.44 -2.34 -35.86
CA TYR A 642 -10.32 -2.91 -34.52
C TYR A 642 -11.31 -4.06 -34.28
N LEU A 643 -12.11 -4.44 -35.27
CA LEU A 643 -13.22 -5.39 -35.10
C LEU A 643 -12.76 -6.75 -34.51
N PRO A 644 -11.64 -7.36 -34.97
CA PRO A 644 -11.10 -8.55 -34.31
C PRO A 644 -10.75 -8.32 -32.85
N PHE A 645 -10.11 -7.19 -32.53
CA PHE A 645 -9.78 -6.82 -31.16
C PHE A 645 -11.03 -6.57 -30.30
N ALA A 646 -12.03 -5.87 -30.82
CA ALA A 646 -13.29 -5.56 -30.14
C ALA A 646 -14.09 -6.84 -29.79
N ARG A 647 -14.06 -7.86 -30.65
CA ARG A 647 -14.67 -9.18 -30.40
C ARG A 647 -14.06 -9.86 -29.19
N HIS A 648 -12.74 -9.96 -29.15
CA HIS A 648 -12.04 -10.53 -28.00
C HIS A 648 -12.19 -9.66 -26.74
N LEU A 649 -12.21 -8.34 -26.90
CA LEU A 649 -12.43 -7.40 -25.79
C LEU A 649 -13.81 -7.57 -25.15
N LEU A 650 -14.89 -7.74 -25.93
CA LEU A 650 -16.23 -8.00 -25.40
C LEU A 650 -16.26 -9.29 -24.58
N ARG A 651 -15.69 -10.38 -25.11
CA ARG A 651 -15.59 -11.66 -24.40
C ARG A 651 -14.79 -11.54 -23.12
N ALA A 652 -13.63 -10.87 -23.19
CA ALA A 652 -12.79 -10.63 -22.02
C ALA A 652 -13.53 -9.78 -20.96
N ALA A 653 -14.25 -8.73 -21.37
CA ALA A 653 -15.03 -7.88 -20.46
C ALA A 653 -16.15 -8.67 -19.76
N TYR A 654 -16.86 -9.52 -20.51
CA TYR A 654 -17.90 -10.40 -19.98
C TYR A 654 -17.36 -11.37 -18.92
N HIS A 655 -16.39 -12.21 -19.29
CA HIS A 655 -15.83 -13.22 -18.38
C HIS A 655 -15.11 -12.59 -17.19
N THR A 656 -14.43 -11.46 -17.38
CA THR A 656 -13.80 -10.71 -16.26
C THR A 656 -14.85 -10.19 -15.26
N SER A 657 -16.03 -9.77 -15.74
CA SER A 657 -17.10 -9.29 -14.86
C SER A 657 -17.69 -10.43 -14.03
N LEU A 658 -17.95 -11.58 -14.68
CA LEU A 658 -18.46 -12.78 -14.00
C LEU A 658 -17.45 -13.36 -13.02
N LEU A 659 -16.17 -13.37 -13.38
CA LEU A 659 -15.07 -13.76 -12.50
C LEU A 659 -15.01 -12.87 -11.26
N GLY A 660 -15.01 -11.55 -11.46
CA GLY A 660 -14.98 -10.57 -10.35
C GLY A 660 -16.17 -10.74 -9.40
N SER A 661 -17.38 -10.86 -9.92
CA SER A 661 -18.59 -11.05 -9.12
C SER A 661 -18.63 -12.40 -8.42
N SER A 662 -18.18 -13.48 -9.07
CA SER A 662 -18.08 -14.82 -8.46
C SER A 662 -17.07 -14.81 -7.31
N TYR A 663 -15.92 -14.17 -7.50
CA TYR A 663 -14.92 -14.01 -6.46
C TYR A 663 -15.46 -13.19 -5.27
N LEU A 664 -16.14 -12.07 -5.51
CA LEU A 664 -16.73 -11.27 -4.42
C LEU A 664 -17.74 -12.09 -3.62
N ARG A 665 -18.60 -12.86 -4.28
CA ARG A 665 -19.51 -13.80 -3.59
C ARG A 665 -18.74 -14.83 -2.78
N MET A 666 -17.72 -15.46 -3.35
CA MET A 666 -16.85 -16.37 -2.60
C MET A 666 -16.23 -15.69 -1.38
N ALA A 667 -15.70 -14.48 -1.51
CA ALA A 667 -15.07 -13.74 -0.41
C ALA A 667 -16.04 -13.41 0.72
N THR A 668 -17.30 -13.09 0.39
CA THR A 668 -18.35 -12.86 1.40
C THR A 668 -18.76 -14.13 2.15
N ILE A 669 -18.74 -15.29 1.48
CA ILE A 669 -19.17 -16.58 2.05
C ILE A 669 -18.02 -17.32 2.74
N ARG A 670 -16.78 -17.12 2.28
CA ARG A 670 -15.52 -17.70 2.78
C ARG A 670 -15.45 -17.84 4.31
N PRO A 671 -15.83 -16.83 5.13
CA PRO A 671 -15.67 -16.91 6.59
C PRO A 671 -16.55 -17.98 7.24
N ALA A 672 -17.68 -18.33 6.61
CA ALA A 672 -18.56 -19.40 7.06
C ALA A 672 -18.05 -20.79 6.62
N VAL A 673 -17.22 -20.85 5.58
CA VAL A 673 -16.71 -22.10 5.00
C VAL A 673 -15.35 -22.46 5.57
N GLU A 674 -14.52 -21.47 5.91
CA GLU A 674 -13.20 -21.67 6.54
C GLU A 674 -13.19 -22.66 7.71
N PRO A 675 -14.14 -22.63 8.68
CA PRO A 675 -14.14 -23.57 9.81
C PRO A 675 -14.46 -25.01 9.42
N LEU A 676 -15.12 -25.19 8.27
CA LEU A 676 -15.45 -26.51 7.72
C LEU A 676 -14.27 -27.08 6.92
N GLN A 677 -13.28 -26.26 6.58
CA GLN A 677 -12.10 -26.65 5.84
C GLN A 677 -10.95 -27.05 6.79
N VAL A 678 -10.20 -28.10 6.45
CA VAL A 678 -8.99 -28.51 7.20
C VAL A 678 -7.80 -27.87 6.52
N ILE A 679 -7.62 -26.56 6.70
CA ILE A 679 -6.50 -25.82 6.11
C ILE A 679 -6.03 -24.69 7.03
N GLU A 680 -4.73 -24.66 7.31
CA GLU A 680 -4.02 -23.44 7.75
C GLU A 680 -3.82 -22.55 6.52
N PHE A 681 -4.55 -21.44 6.43
CA PHE A 681 -4.38 -20.47 5.36
C PHE A 681 -3.49 -19.28 5.76
N HIS A 682 -2.59 -18.92 4.84
CA HIS A 682 -1.96 -17.61 4.81
C HIS A 682 -3.01 -16.54 4.48
N THR A 683 -3.28 -15.69 5.46
CA THR A 683 -4.16 -14.53 5.32
C THR A 683 -3.45 -13.44 4.54
N ASN A 684 -3.84 -13.19 3.28
CA ASN A 684 -3.85 -11.87 2.63
C ASN A 684 -4.34 -11.99 1.17
N ALA A 685 -5.55 -11.49 0.90
CA ALA A 685 -5.96 -11.10 -0.44
C ALA A 685 -6.92 -9.91 -0.31
N ARG A 686 -6.59 -8.78 -0.95
CA ARG A 686 -7.45 -7.60 -1.08
C ARG A 686 -7.40 -7.14 -2.53
N CYS A 687 -8.57 -6.98 -3.14
CA CYS A 687 -8.75 -6.47 -4.50
C CYS A 687 -8.85 -4.93 -4.49
N ALA A 688 -8.21 -4.26 -5.46
CA ALA A 688 -8.20 -2.81 -5.63
C ALA A 688 -9.19 -2.34 -6.72
N ARG A 689 -9.72 -1.11 -6.57
CA ARG A 689 -10.43 -0.38 -7.63
C ARG A 689 -9.60 0.84 -8.04
N PRO A 690 -9.45 1.16 -9.34
CA PRO A 690 -8.82 2.38 -9.80
C PRO A 690 -9.85 3.50 -10.02
N ARG A 691 -9.55 4.73 -9.59
CA ARG A 691 -10.02 5.98 -10.22
C ARG A 691 -9.30 7.23 -9.65
N THR A 692 -8.71 7.99 -10.59
CA THR A 692 -8.52 9.46 -10.62
C THR A 692 -7.33 10.09 -9.86
N PRO A 693 -6.24 10.51 -10.54
CA PRO A 693 -5.01 11.02 -9.92
C PRO A 693 -5.16 12.30 -9.06
N MET A 694 -5.97 13.28 -9.49
CA MET A 694 -6.16 14.54 -8.73
C MET A 694 -7.03 14.35 -7.48
N TRP A 695 -8.17 13.68 -7.61
CA TRP A 695 -9.03 13.31 -6.48
C TRP A 695 -8.28 12.43 -5.49
N GLN A 696 -7.51 11.44 -5.96
CA GLN A 696 -6.67 10.63 -5.08
C GLN A 696 -5.63 11.47 -4.35
N THR A 697 -5.00 12.44 -5.02
CA THR A 697 -3.99 13.32 -4.39
C THR A 697 -4.61 14.16 -3.28
N ILE A 698 -5.71 14.86 -3.57
CA ILE A 698 -6.41 15.74 -2.61
C ILE A 698 -7.02 14.92 -1.45
N CYS A 699 -7.67 13.80 -1.75
CA CYS A 699 -8.40 13.05 -0.73
C CYS A 699 -7.52 12.15 0.12
N ARG A 700 -6.33 11.79 -0.36
CA ARG A 700 -5.32 11.18 0.49
C ARG A 700 -4.72 12.17 1.48
N CYS A 701 -4.66 13.47 1.14
CA CYS A 701 -4.24 14.49 2.09
C CYS A 701 -5.26 14.63 3.25
N ILE A 702 -6.54 14.39 2.97
CA ILE A 702 -7.65 14.56 3.94
C ILE A 702 -7.82 13.29 4.81
N ARG A 703 -7.20 12.16 4.42
CA ARG A 703 -7.20 10.92 5.22
C ARG A 703 -6.57 11.16 6.60
N GLY A 704 -7.37 11.01 7.64
CA GLY A 704 -6.97 11.24 9.02
C GLY A 704 -7.48 12.55 9.64
N GLY A 705 -8.42 13.25 8.97
CA GLY A 705 -9.15 14.34 9.59
C GLY A 705 -8.32 15.61 9.81
N GLN A 706 -7.22 15.77 9.06
CA GLN A 706 -6.40 16.97 9.16
C GLN A 706 -6.91 18.01 8.15
N PRO A 707 -6.96 19.31 8.52
CA PRO A 707 -7.22 20.37 7.55
C PRO A 707 -6.16 20.33 6.44
N VAL A 708 -6.61 20.34 5.19
CA VAL A 708 -5.74 20.33 4.00
C VAL A 708 -6.04 21.57 3.18
N GLU A 709 -5.00 22.35 2.92
CA GLU A 709 -5.05 23.44 1.97
C GLU A 709 -4.49 22.95 0.62
N VAL A 710 -5.28 23.08 -0.45
CA VAL A 710 -4.94 22.65 -1.81
C VAL A 710 -4.88 23.88 -2.70
N TYR A 711 -3.77 24.10 -3.40
CA TYR A 711 -3.57 25.25 -4.27
C TYR A 711 -3.28 24.82 -5.71
N PHE A 712 -4.12 25.27 -6.64
CA PHE A 712 -3.98 25.03 -8.08
C PHE A 712 -3.21 26.20 -8.70
N CYS A 713 -1.94 25.98 -9.06
CA CYS A 713 -1.01 27.07 -9.41
C CYS A 713 -0.67 27.15 -10.91
N ASP A 714 -1.39 26.40 -11.77
CA ASP A 714 -1.16 26.39 -13.23
C ASP A 714 -2.27 27.17 -13.97
N PRO A 715 -1.92 28.07 -14.91
CA PRO A 715 -2.90 28.72 -15.78
C PRO A 715 -3.83 27.74 -16.50
N ALA A 716 -3.40 26.52 -16.82
CA ALA A 716 -4.25 25.52 -17.47
C ALA A 716 -5.46 25.11 -16.61
N PHE A 717 -5.42 25.29 -15.29
CA PHE A 717 -6.56 25.01 -14.42
C PHE A 717 -7.69 26.04 -14.57
N ALA A 718 -7.33 27.29 -14.84
CA ALA A 718 -8.24 28.42 -15.08
C ALA A 718 -7.53 29.48 -15.95
N PRO A 719 -7.48 29.28 -17.28
CA PRO A 719 -6.61 30.03 -18.18
C PRO A 719 -6.92 31.51 -18.30
N ARG A 720 -8.19 31.89 -18.17
CA ARG A 720 -8.63 33.28 -18.30
C ARG A 720 -8.43 34.04 -16.98
N HIS A 721 -8.73 33.38 -15.88
CA HIS A 721 -8.50 33.87 -14.54
C HIS A 721 -7.02 34.11 -14.28
N ALA A 722 -6.14 33.16 -14.62
CA ALA A 722 -4.69 33.31 -14.47
C ALA A 722 -4.07 34.40 -15.37
N ARG A 723 -4.79 34.92 -16.37
CA ARG A 723 -4.35 35.99 -17.28
C ARG A 723 -4.96 37.36 -16.97
N ASN A 724 -5.80 37.49 -15.93
CA ASN A 724 -6.61 38.68 -15.67
C ASN A 724 -7.42 39.14 -16.90
N ASP A 725 -8.03 38.18 -17.60
CA ASP A 725 -8.92 38.49 -18.71
C ASP A 725 -10.26 39.07 -18.19
N THR A 726 -10.91 39.90 -19.01
CA THR A 726 -12.21 40.51 -18.69
C THR A 726 -13.37 39.52 -18.71
N ALA A 727 -13.19 38.37 -19.36
CA ALA A 727 -14.16 37.29 -19.41
C ALA A 727 -13.83 36.20 -18.39
N ALA A 728 -14.83 35.78 -17.60
CA ALA A 728 -14.68 34.69 -16.64
C ALA A 728 -14.33 33.35 -17.33
N ASP A 729 -13.66 32.47 -16.58
CA ASP A 729 -13.50 31.07 -16.97
C ASP A 729 -14.87 30.36 -16.96
N THR A 730 -15.02 29.37 -17.84
CA THR A 730 -16.21 28.52 -17.96
C THR A 730 -15.83 27.05 -17.84
N ALA A 731 -16.79 26.15 -17.68
CA ALA A 731 -16.53 24.70 -17.69
C ALA A 731 -15.86 24.19 -18.99
N ASN A 732 -15.83 24.98 -20.07
CA ASN A 732 -15.15 24.66 -21.33
C ASN A 732 -13.71 25.20 -21.40
N THR A 733 -13.30 26.05 -20.45
CA THR A 733 -11.96 26.68 -20.41
C THR A 733 -11.18 26.32 -19.16
N SER A 734 -11.86 26.10 -18.04
CA SER A 734 -11.27 25.70 -16.76
C SER A 734 -11.64 24.27 -16.42
N ILE A 735 -10.62 23.43 -16.20
CA ILE A 735 -10.81 22.05 -15.74
C ILE A 735 -11.43 21.99 -14.32
N LEU A 736 -11.20 23.01 -13.50
CA LEU A 736 -11.77 23.10 -12.14
C LEU A 736 -13.29 23.32 -12.19
N LEU A 737 -13.75 24.24 -13.05
CA LEU A 737 -15.18 24.47 -13.29
C LEU A 737 -15.85 23.30 -14.02
N ALA A 738 -15.11 22.60 -14.90
CA ALA A 738 -15.59 21.37 -15.53
C ALA A 738 -15.85 20.27 -14.50
N MET A 739 -14.90 20.08 -13.56
CA MET A 739 -15.02 19.12 -12.47
C MET A 739 -16.14 19.49 -11.49
N GLU A 740 -16.26 20.78 -11.11
CA GLU A 740 -17.33 21.26 -10.25
C GLU A 740 -18.70 20.94 -10.87
N ARG A 741 -18.89 21.28 -12.15
CA ARG A 741 -20.14 21.02 -12.87
C ARG A 741 -20.47 19.53 -12.95
N ALA A 742 -19.47 18.69 -13.25
CA ALA A 742 -19.64 17.24 -13.34
C ALA A 742 -20.01 16.60 -12.00
N LEU A 743 -19.37 17.04 -10.91
CA LEU A 743 -19.64 16.53 -9.55
C LEU A 743 -20.97 17.05 -9.02
N ARG A 744 -21.28 18.34 -9.23
CA ARG A 744 -22.58 18.92 -8.87
C ARG A 744 -23.72 18.19 -9.56
N GLY A 745 -23.59 17.87 -10.84
CA GLY A 745 -24.61 17.11 -11.58
C GLY A 745 -24.82 15.68 -11.09
N LYS A 746 -23.88 15.11 -10.32
CA LYS A 746 -23.97 13.76 -9.75
C LYS A 746 -24.45 13.74 -8.30
N ILE A 747 -24.10 14.76 -7.53
CA ILE A 747 -24.42 14.87 -6.10
C ILE A 747 -25.74 15.64 -5.89
N ARG A 748 -25.94 16.71 -6.67
CA ARG A 748 -27.13 17.58 -6.65
C ARG A 748 -27.78 17.61 -8.03
N PRO A 749 -28.29 16.46 -8.53
CA PRO A 749 -28.84 16.37 -9.87
C PRO A 749 -30.14 17.20 -10.00
N SER A 750 -30.39 17.74 -11.19
CA SER A 750 -31.66 18.42 -11.52
C SER A 750 -32.80 17.44 -11.84
N GLU A 751 -32.47 16.16 -12.08
CA GLU A 751 -33.40 15.06 -12.30
C GLU A 751 -33.23 14.01 -11.19
N PRO A 752 -34.25 13.18 -10.87
CA PRO A 752 -34.14 12.16 -9.83
C PRO A 752 -33.07 11.11 -10.18
N LEU A 753 -32.01 11.01 -9.37
CA LEU A 753 -31.07 9.88 -9.38
C LEU A 753 -31.51 8.82 -8.37
N ASP A 754 -31.03 7.58 -8.58
CA ASP A 754 -31.15 6.52 -7.59
C ASP A 754 -30.53 6.95 -6.24
N GLU A 755 -31.22 6.67 -5.14
CA GLU A 755 -30.86 7.17 -3.81
C GLU A 755 -29.55 6.55 -3.31
N ARG A 756 -29.23 5.33 -3.73
CA ARG A 756 -27.94 4.68 -3.46
C ARG A 756 -26.79 5.34 -4.23
N ASP A 757 -26.98 5.67 -5.50
CA ASP A 757 -25.97 6.38 -6.29
C ASP A 757 -25.72 7.79 -5.77
N ARG A 758 -26.78 8.49 -5.33
CA ARG A 758 -26.66 9.78 -4.64
C ARG A 758 -25.88 9.65 -3.34
N ALA A 759 -26.25 8.71 -2.47
CA ALA A 759 -25.55 8.48 -1.21
C ALA A 759 -24.09 8.07 -1.43
N ALA A 760 -23.80 7.24 -2.44
CA ALA A 760 -22.44 6.87 -2.81
C ALA A 760 -21.65 8.06 -3.35
N ALA A 761 -22.26 8.91 -4.19
CA ALA A 761 -21.63 10.12 -4.71
C ALA A 761 -21.39 11.16 -3.62
N GLU A 762 -22.32 11.30 -2.66
CA GLU A 762 -22.17 12.15 -1.49
C GLU A 762 -21.01 11.65 -0.61
N VAL A 763 -21.03 10.37 -0.20
CA VAL A 763 -19.97 9.79 0.63
C VAL A 763 -18.60 9.85 -0.05
N LEU A 764 -18.55 9.62 -1.37
CA LEU A 764 -17.30 9.55 -2.10
C LEU A 764 -16.81 10.88 -2.62
N TYR A 765 -17.64 11.87 -2.93
CA TYR A 765 -17.23 13.07 -3.67
C TYR A 765 -17.82 14.38 -3.14
N GLU A 766 -18.73 14.37 -2.16
CA GLU A 766 -19.29 15.60 -1.56
C GLU A 766 -18.18 16.54 -1.10
N LEU A 767 -17.13 15.98 -0.50
CA LEU A 767 -16.02 16.77 0.01
C LEU A 767 -15.21 17.44 -1.11
N MET A 768 -15.08 16.79 -2.29
CA MET A 768 -14.49 17.46 -3.47
C MET A 768 -15.39 18.59 -3.94
N LEU A 769 -16.69 18.32 -4.01
CA LEU A 769 -17.65 19.29 -4.50
C LEU A 769 -17.63 20.50 -3.58
N GLN A 770 -17.65 20.31 -2.27
CA GLN A 770 -17.50 21.39 -1.29
C GLN A 770 -16.16 22.13 -1.43
N CYS A 771 -15.05 21.43 -1.69
CA CYS A 771 -13.77 22.10 -1.97
C CYS A 771 -13.82 22.96 -3.24
N LEU A 772 -14.50 22.49 -4.29
CA LEU A 772 -14.63 23.22 -5.56
C LEU A 772 -15.66 24.37 -5.46
N GLU A 773 -16.76 24.19 -4.74
CA GLU A 773 -17.79 25.20 -4.52
C GLU A 773 -17.33 26.33 -3.60
N ASN A 774 -16.45 26.01 -2.65
CA ASN A 774 -15.82 26.98 -1.77
C ASN A 774 -14.44 27.43 -2.30
N MET A 775 -14.14 27.22 -3.59
CA MET A 775 -12.95 27.82 -4.20
C MET A 775 -13.10 29.33 -4.19
N ASP A 776 -12.14 29.98 -3.56
CA ASP A 776 -12.01 31.43 -3.64
C ASP A 776 -11.34 31.79 -4.96
N TRP A 777 -12.11 32.45 -5.83
CA TRP A 777 -11.67 32.98 -7.12
C TRP A 777 -11.16 34.42 -7.00
N GLU A 778 -11.25 35.07 -5.83
CA GLU A 778 -10.75 36.43 -5.66
C GLU A 778 -9.29 36.41 -5.18
N GLN A 779 -8.36 36.55 -6.14
CA GLN A 779 -7.07 37.24 -5.94
C GLN A 779 -6.29 37.60 -7.19
#